data_AF-A0A6G3C7G9-F1
#
_entry.id   AF-A0A6G3C7G9-F1
#
_cell.length_a   1.000
_cell.length_b   1.000
_cell.length_c   1.000
_cell.angle_alpha   90.00
_cell.angle_beta   90.00
_cell.angle_gamma   90.00
#
_symmetry.space_group_name_H-M   'P 1'
#
loop_
_entity.id
_entity.type
_entity.pdbx_description
1 polymer ?
#
loop_
_entity_poly.entity_id
_entity_poly.type
_entity_poly.pdbx_seq_one_letter_code
_entity_poly.pdbx_strand_id
1 'polypeptide(L)'
;MVNADRTPPDCPGGHDGMPESDAGRHLQNQLEILIQDFRRSTEPPMPVFVVHAQENGDDDAVAGLVRQLHAGQEAHGTRCAVVQDAYEGTTEVRRAAALVRALSDPGRWGGPKAVYRRYAFPRLRLVHAIDDAVDALGDSWPAPAPGSPEAGQDQRQRLLNELAQQRWRPKNTARWRSGLPLFDMAHILPASLVTVLAALLARSEWYVAVGAGLVFLLLLTVLNDVLPGRAPIFLWLRRESRWFMTTTFLRAADQEESTEVSLLRPVRSWKAIAARAYDVAEALRAGGDFHLQLCVLALREDLRDNHRRWSWDLRGFKRPRPPMLFLPHADDRNGGIELIRAISDVRSRRSELDPLLVVAAVRTHDVPRLERSVVQTAPAPDTAPPTFGVRLRTWYREWGRNLRAEQSPSRERSVLPWVMKIPLPHDQLGPVEEGRHHLRASARPTLARLVWALHTLVLVIALLAAGTVMRADALNDRYCSASVLTANRDSRREQGPDGRTECIGIATDEVRFADWLPAPEPGDDDVEALTAGGETPWTVADLEDRISRQNTDVLARHAGKYVTVVYAGPLSADTSAGSSLVKGAEELAGVYLAQAVINENSSVKLRVLIANGGVDLGHQEEMAKAIAAYAAHDPTVVGVVGTGRDLKSSRATTRTLMEAGLPVVSGTNSATYLPREFANWFSLAATDEWQTQQLGLIAAQLRRPDRRQYALVLARDTAKTDDLYTDEQARYGQGMLGRQGFTPLPQRRYTLSGGKPELRSHAQEICRGGRIPSVIYFAGRVEDIDPLMTQLGTEPGCAGKPLAILTGDDLSKADFAGGGHSVAPEVTLYHAALAELKKAAGTTAFYQDAAGHLPGLRGQRLRYDSPALASGQTALAHDATRALFWAATRGDRPQSRASTWVNLRSVKIEGMATGTIDFTGAPLYGDRTGHSIVLKEVRRDEDGSSRTRVLCRRTAGETKRLTQQECRIR
;
A
#
# COMPACT_ATOMS: atom_id res chain seq x y z
N MET A 1 28.61 4.14 44.18
CA MET A 1 29.38 5.40 44.27
C MET A 1 28.39 6.54 44.39
N VAL A 2 28.36 7.19 45.54
CA VAL A 2 27.47 8.31 45.87
C VAL A 2 28.16 9.58 45.39
N ASN A 3 27.63 10.25 44.37
CA ASN A 3 28.11 11.58 44.00
C ASN A 3 27.66 12.58 45.06
N ALA A 4 28.59 12.94 45.95
CA ALA A 4 28.61 14.26 46.56
C ALA A 4 28.92 15.31 45.47
N ASP A 5 28.51 16.54 45.68
CA ASP A 5 28.68 17.71 44.80
C ASP A 5 27.80 17.79 43.55
N ARG A 6 26.55 18.23 43.76
CA ARG A 6 25.89 19.20 42.87
C ARG A 6 25.07 20.19 43.70
N THR A 7 25.53 21.43 43.76
CA THR A 7 24.78 22.60 44.23
C THR A 7 23.51 22.77 43.39
N PRO A 8 22.30 22.91 43.99
CA PRO A 8 21.07 23.15 43.25
C PRO A 8 20.92 24.62 42.83
N PRO A 9 20.23 24.92 41.70
CA PRO A 9 19.99 26.28 41.23
C PRO A 9 18.99 27.02 42.14
N ASP A 10 19.23 28.30 42.35
CA ASP A 10 18.34 29.24 43.05
C ASP A 10 16.90 29.17 42.51
N CYS A 11 15.93 29.08 43.41
CA CYS A 11 14.50 29.07 43.06
C CYS A 11 14.01 30.52 42.89
N PRO A 12 13.55 30.94 41.70
CA PRO A 12 12.80 32.19 41.57
C PRO A 12 11.33 31.91 41.93
N GLY A 13 10.87 32.41 43.07
CA GLY A 13 9.47 32.31 43.52
C GLY A 13 9.39 32.17 45.04
N GLY A 14 8.99 33.25 45.71
CA GLY A 14 8.93 33.35 47.17
C GLY A 14 7.93 32.42 47.85
N HIS A 15 8.19 32.15 49.13
CA HIS A 15 7.32 31.78 50.27
C HIS A 15 5.99 31.00 50.10
N ASP A 16 5.64 30.44 48.95
CA ASP A 16 4.37 29.74 48.76
C ASP A 16 4.41 28.33 49.40
N GLY A 17 3.97 28.24 50.66
CA GLY A 17 3.58 26.99 51.33
C GLY A 17 4.68 26.22 52.05
N MET A 18 5.84 26.83 52.33
CA MET A 18 6.90 26.18 53.10
C MET A 18 6.56 26.11 54.60
N PRO A 19 6.95 25.03 55.30
CA PRO A 19 6.84 24.98 56.75
C PRO A 19 7.67 26.08 57.43
N GLU A 20 7.11 26.65 58.48
CA GLU A 20 7.68 27.77 59.23
C GLU A 20 8.71 27.31 60.27
N SER A 21 8.69 26.01 60.62
CA SER A 21 9.59 25.39 61.60
C SER A 21 10.76 24.62 60.98
N ASP A 22 11.85 24.47 61.73
CA ASP A 22 13.07 23.77 61.31
C ASP A 22 12.82 22.28 61.07
N ALA A 23 12.02 21.65 61.96
CA ALA A 23 11.56 20.28 61.77
C ALA A 23 10.82 20.12 60.44
N GLY A 24 9.96 21.09 60.09
CA GLY A 24 9.20 21.09 58.86
C GLY A 24 10.06 21.18 57.61
N ARG A 25 11.06 22.05 57.60
CA ARG A 25 12.01 22.17 56.48
C ARG A 25 12.80 20.88 56.27
N HIS A 26 13.27 20.25 57.35
CA HIS A 26 13.99 18.99 57.28
C HIS A 26 13.12 17.83 56.79
N LEU A 27 11.88 17.73 57.28
CA LEU A 27 10.90 16.75 56.80
C LEU A 27 10.58 16.98 55.32
N GLN A 28 10.30 18.22 54.90
CA GLN A 28 10.03 18.57 53.51
C GLN A 28 11.21 18.19 52.59
N ASN A 29 12.45 18.47 53.00
CA ASN A 29 13.64 18.06 52.25
C ASN A 29 13.76 16.53 52.14
N GLN A 30 13.46 15.79 53.21
CA GLN A 30 13.46 14.32 53.18
C GLN A 30 12.39 13.76 52.23
N LEU A 31 11.19 14.37 52.22
CA LEU A 31 10.13 14.02 51.26
C LEU A 31 10.59 14.25 49.82
N GLU A 32 11.26 15.37 49.51
CA GLU A 32 11.76 15.64 48.16
C GLU A 32 12.87 14.69 47.71
N ILE A 33 13.72 14.21 48.63
CA ILE A 33 14.71 13.15 48.35
C ILE A 33 13.99 11.85 47.94
N LEU A 34 12.97 11.43 48.70
CA LEU A 34 12.18 10.23 48.37
C LEU A 34 11.50 10.35 47.00
N ILE A 35 11.03 11.54 46.63
CA ILE A 35 10.43 11.80 45.32
C ILE A 35 11.49 11.69 44.21
N GLN A 36 12.73 12.13 44.45
CA GLN A 36 13.83 11.95 43.50
C GLN A 36 14.18 10.46 43.33
N ASP A 37 14.22 9.71 44.43
CA ASP A 37 14.49 8.27 44.41
C ASP A 37 13.38 7.49 43.70
N PHE A 38 12.11 7.88 43.88
CA PHE A 38 10.96 7.35 43.14
C PHE A 38 11.12 7.44 41.62
N ARG A 39 11.76 8.51 41.14
CA ARG A 39 11.99 8.70 39.70
C ARG A 39 13.11 7.83 39.17
N ARG A 40 14.16 7.60 39.97
CA ARG A 40 15.34 6.86 39.53
C ARG A 40 15.18 5.35 39.73
N SER A 41 14.63 4.94 40.86
CA SER A 41 14.37 3.54 41.21
C SER A 41 13.03 3.06 40.68
N THR A 42 12.96 1.82 40.19
CA THR A 42 11.71 1.24 39.65
C THR A 42 10.63 1.16 40.73
N GLU A 43 10.99 0.85 41.99
CA GLU A 43 10.09 0.74 43.14
C GLU A 43 10.88 0.96 44.46
N PRO A 44 11.06 2.20 44.96
CA PRO A 44 11.66 2.39 46.29
C PRO A 44 10.62 2.15 47.40
N PRO A 45 11.05 1.69 48.60
CA PRO A 45 10.16 1.53 49.73
C PRO A 45 9.67 2.90 50.24
N MET A 46 8.35 3.08 50.29
CA MET A 46 7.71 4.31 50.78
C MET A 46 7.29 4.16 52.25
N PRO A 47 7.88 4.91 53.20
CA PRO A 47 7.51 4.81 54.61
C PRO A 47 6.14 5.43 54.94
N VAL A 48 5.60 5.07 56.10
CA VAL A 48 4.57 5.83 56.80
C VAL A 48 5.26 6.67 57.87
N PHE A 49 5.41 7.96 57.64
CA PHE A 49 5.98 8.89 58.60
C PHE A 49 4.94 9.22 59.68
N VAL A 50 5.19 8.80 60.91
CA VAL A 50 4.39 9.15 62.08
C VAL A 50 5.17 10.16 62.89
N VAL A 51 4.69 11.39 62.90
CA VAL A 51 5.30 12.51 63.59
C VAL A 51 4.51 12.77 64.87
N HIS A 52 5.21 12.90 66.00
CA HIS A 52 4.58 13.15 67.30
C HIS A 52 5.45 14.09 68.14
N ALA A 53 4.84 14.77 69.09
CA ALA A 53 5.60 15.61 70.01
C ALA A 53 6.43 14.74 70.97
N GLN A 54 7.57 15.28 71.43
CA GLN A 54 8.34 14.67 72.51
C GLN A 54 7.72 15.00 73.87
N GLU A 55 7.02 16.13 73.97
CA GLU A 55 6.30 16.60 75.15
C GLU A 55 4.81 16.76 74.83
N ASN A 56 3.92 16.32 75.73
CA ASN A 56 2.46 16.26 75.48
C ASN A 56 1.81 17.62 75.13
N GLY A 57 2.47 18.75 75.43
CA GLY A 57 1.94 20.10 75.19
C GLY A 57 1.98 20.57 73.73
N ASP A 58 2.73 19.88 72.86
CA ASP A 58 3.01 20.35 71.50
C ASP A 58 2.23 19.61 70.39
N ASP A 59 1.29 18.73 70.75
CA ASP A 59 0.55 17.90 69.79
C ASP A 59 -0.16 18.73 68.68
N ASP A 60 -0.70 19.91 69.02
CA ASP A 60 -1.35 20.82 68.06
C ASP A 60 -0.36 21.49 67.10
N ALA A 61 0.85 21.79 67.58
CA ALA A 61 1.93 22.35 66.75
C ALA A 61 2.43 21.31 65.74
N VAL A 62 2.54 20.04 66.13
CA VAL A 62 2.88 18.93 65.23
C VAL A 62 1.79 18.71 64.17
N ALA A 63 0.53 18.82 64.54
CA ALA A 63 -0.56 18.76 63.56
C ALA A 63 -0.54 19.95 62.58
N GLY A 64 -0.25 21.15 63.08
CA GLY A 64 -0.01 22.35 62.26
C GLY A 64 1.12 22.14 61.25
N LEU A 65 2.20 21.49 61.68
CA LEU A 65 3.34 21.15 60.82
C LEU A 65 2.94 20.20 59.67
N VAL A 66 2.15 19.16 59.95
CA VAL A 66 1.68 18.24 58.89
C VAL A 66 0.79 18.97 57.88
N ARG A 67 -0.04 19.93 58.31
CA ARG A 67 -0.81 20.81 57.40
C ARG A 67 0.10 21.69 56.54
N GLN A 68 1.18 22.24 57.10
CA GLN A 68 2.17 23.00 56.34
C GLN A 68 2.91 22.13 55.31
N LEU A 69 3.31 20.91 55.68
CA LEU A 69 3.92 19.94 54.74
C LEU A 69 2.98 19.58 53.58
N HIS A 70 1.68 19.42 53.87
CA HIS A 70 0.66 19.21 52.84
C HIS A 70 0.64 20.38 51.84
N ALA A 71 0.54 21.63 52.34
CA ALA A 71 0.51 22.82 51.50
C ALA A 71 1.77 22.94 50.62
N GLY A 72 2.95 22.68 51.18
CA GLY A 72 4.21 22.70 50.43
C GLY A 72 4.27 21.65 49.33
N GLN A 73 3.81 20.42 49.59
CA GLN A 73 3.76 19.37 48.58
C GLN A 73 2.71 19.65 47.49
N GLU A 74 1.57 20.24 47.83
CA GLU A 74 0.57 20.68 46.87
C GLU A 74 1.11 21.78 45.95
N ALA A 75 1.78 22.80 46.50
CA ALA A 75 2.44 23.86 45.74
C ALA A 75 3.53 23.32 44.78
N HIS A 76 4.23 22.25 45.19
CA HIS A 76 5.20 21.56 44.35
C HIS A 76 4.57 20.72 43.22
N GLY A 77 3.24 20.59 43.19
CA GLY A 77 2.51 19.81 42.19
C GLY A 77 2.46 18.31 42.49
N THR A 78 2.71 17.90 43.75
CA THR A 78 2.46 16.53 44.21
C THR A 78 0.96 16.28 44.31
N ARG A 79 0.53 15.04 44.08
CA ARG A 79 -0.86 14.65 44.30
C ARG A 79 -1.03 14.23 45.75
N CYS A 80 -1.57 15.15 46.52
CA CYS A 80 -1.86 14.95 47.94
C CYS A 80 -3.34 14.63 48.14
N ALA A 81 -3.62 13.77 49.11
CA ALA A 81 -4.93 13.61 49.73
C ALA A 81 -4.80 13.89 51.23
N VAL A 82 -5.85 14.45 51.83
CA VAL A 82 -5.90 14.77 53.26
C VAL A 82 -7.12 14.11 53.89
N VAL A 83 -6.93 13.52 55.07
CA VAL A 83 -7.99 12.91 55.88
C VAL A 83 -8.79 14.00 56.58
N GLN A 84 -10.12 13.90 56.56
CA GLN A 84 -11.04 14.81 57.25
C GLN A 84 -11.27 14.36 58.71
N ASP A 85 -11.75 15.26 59.56
CA ASP A 85 -11.86 14.98 61.00
C ASP A 85 -13.02 14.04 61.38
N ALA A 86 -13.99 13.82 60.49
CA ALA A 86 -15.16 12.97 60.77
C ALA A 86 -15.49 12.04 59.60
N TYR A 87 -15.65 10.75 59.92
CA TYR A 87 -16.14 9.70 59.01
C TYR A 87 -17.19 8.84 59.70
N GLU A 88 -18.18 8.38 58.94
CA GLU A 88 -19.26 7.52 59.45
C GLU A 88 -18.73 6.12 59.81
N GLY A 89 -19.14 5.59 60.97
CA GLY A 89 -18.80 4.23 61.38
C GLY A 89 -18.96 3.96 62.88
N THR A 90 -19.60 2.84 63.21
CA THR A 90 -19.85 2.40 64.60
C THR A 90 -18.61 1.86 65.32
N THR A 91 -17.57 1.46 64.57
CA THR A 91 -16.28 0.96 65.10
C THR A 91 -15.10 1.71 64.50
N GLU A 92 -13.94 1.70 65.16
CA GLU A 92 -12.69 2.31 64.66
C GLU A 92 -12.32 1.80 63.25
N VAL A 93 -12.45 0.48 63.03
CA VAL A 93 -12.19 -0.18 61.75
C VAL A 93 -13.17 0.26 60.66
N ARG A 94 -14.46 0.45 60.98
CA ARG A 94 -15.45 0.96 60.02
C ARG A 94 -15.21 2.42 59.65
N ARG A 95 -14.79 3.26 60.60
CA ARG A 95 -14.38 4.65 60.32
C ARG A 95 -13.16 4.71 59.42
N ALA A 96 -12.16 3.86 59.66
CA ALA A 96 -11.01 3.71 58.77
C ALA A 96 -11.40 3.20 57.37
N ALA A 97 -12.36 2.28 57.26
CA ALA A 97 -12.87 1.81 55.97
C ALA A 97 -13.62 2.91 55.19
N ALA A 98 -14.43 3.73 55.88
CA ALA A 98 -15.10 4.89 55.30
C ALA A 98 -14.10 5.95 54.82
N LEU A 99 -12.99 6.14 55.54
CA LEU A 99 -11.87 6.98 55.12
C LEU A 99 -11.26 6.47 53.80
N VAL A 100 -10.93 5.17 53.72
CA VAL A 100 -10.40 4.56 52.48
C VAL A 100 -11.40 4.66 51.33
N ARG A 101 -12.70 4.54 51.61
CA ARG A 101 -13.77 4.76 50.64
C ARG A 101 -13.76 6.18 50.09
N ALA A 102 -13.56 7.19 50.92
CA ALA A 102 -13.41 8.56 50.47
C ALA A 102 -12.17 8.76 49.57
N LEU A 103 -11.07 8.04 49.82
CA LEU A 103 -9.87 8.07 48.97
C LEU A 103 -10.09 7.47 47.57
N SER A 104 -11.18 6.75 47.34
CA SER A 104 -11.55 6.24 46.01
C SER A 104 -12.04 7.33 45.04
N ASP A 105 -12.33 8.53 45.54
CA ASP A 105 -12.68 9.69 44.71
C ASP A 105 -11.43 10.32 44.09
N PRO A 106 -11.28 10.31 42.75
CA PRO A 106 -10.16 10.97 42.09
C PRO A 106 -10.04 12.47 42.36
N GLY A 107 -11.13 13.14 42.74
CA GLY A 107 -11.15 14.55 43.11
C GLY A 107 -10.39 14.85 44.41
N ARG A 108 -10.17 13.85 45.27
CA ARG A 108 -9.41 13.97 46.52
C ARG A 108 -7.89 14.00 46.32
N TRP A 109 -7.42 13.70 45.11
CA TRP A 109 -5.99 13.57 44.79
C TRP A 109 -5.49 14.73 43.92
N GLY A 110 -5.25 15.88 44.55
CA GLY A 110 -4.68 17.10 43.96
C GLY A 110 -5.65 18.05 43.25
N GLY A 111 -5.24 19.31 43.08
CA GLY A 111 -6.02 20.39 42.46
C GLY A 111 -5.96 20.49 40.92
N PRO A 112 -6.59 21.52 40.31
CA PRO A 112 -6.70 21.71 38.85
C PRO A 112 -5.36 21.82 38.10
N LYS A 113 -4.25 22.01 38.83
CA LYS A 113 -2.87 22.08 38.30
C LYS A 113 -2.25 20.70 38.00
N ALA A 114 -3.00 19.60 38.15
CA ALA A 114 -2.50 18.25 37.91
C ALA A 114 -2.07 18.02 36.44
N VAL A 115 -0.81 17.60 36.26
CA VAL A 115 -0.09 17.58 34.97
C VAL A 115 -0.52 16.42 34.02
N TYR A 116 -1.26 15.42 34.51
CA TYR A 116 -1.74 14.25 33.74
C TYR A 116 -3.15 13.83 34.21
N ARG A 117 -3.75 12.80 33.60
CA ARG A 117 -5.12 12.31 33.94
C ARG A 117 -5.31 12.09 35.44
N ARG A 118 -6.54 12.23 35.95
CA ARG A 118 -6.88 11.88 37.36
C ARG A 118 -6.56 10.41 37.66
N TYR A 119 -6.47 10.05 38.94
CA TYR A 119 -6.27 8.65 39.30
C TYR A 119 -7.54 7.85 39.00
N ALA A 120 -7.36 6.59 38.61
CA ALA A 120 -8.46 5.65 38.44
C ALA A 120 -8.41 4.60 39.55
N PHE A 121 -9.55 4.33 40.19
CA PHE A 121 -9.68 3.37 41.29
C PHE A 121 -10.66 2.23 40.96
N PRO A 122 -10.45 1.47 39.87
CA PRO A 122 -11.42 0.45 39.45
C PRO A 122 -11.55 -0.73 40.43
N ARG A 123 -10.47 -1.14 41.13
CA ARG A 123 -10.52 -2.26 42.08
C ARG A 123 -11.18 -1.85 43.38
N LEU A 124 -10.79 -0.70 43.92
CA LEU A 124 -11.37 -0.18 45.16
C LEU A 124 -12.87 0.10 44.99
N ARG A 125 -13.25 0.68 43.84
CA ARG A 125 -14.68 0.88 43.52
C ARG A 125 -15.45 -0.41 43.31
N LEU A 126 -14.82 -1.48 42.81
CA LEU A 126 -15.45 -2.80 42.73
C LEU A 126 -15.72 -3.37 44.12
N VAL A 127 -14.77 -3.25 45.06
CA VAL A 127 -14.97 -3.66 46.45
C VAL A 127 -16.13 -2.88 47.09
N HIS A 128 -16.18 -1.56 46.92
CA HIS A 128 -17.30 -0.75 47.42
C HIS A 128 -18.64 -1.04 46.74
N ALA A 129 -18.66 -1.40 45.46
CA ALA A 129 -19.89 -1.80 44.79
C ALA A 129 -20.45 -3.10 45.37
N ILE A 130 -19.59 -4.05 45.74
CA ILE A 130 -19.99 -5.29 46.42
C ILE A 130 -20.49 -4.98 47.82
N ASP A 131 -19.77 -4.15 48.57
CA ASP A 131 -20.14 -3.68 49.90
C ASP A 131 -21.52 -2.97 49.89
N ASP A 132 -21.75 -2.05 48.95
CA ASP A 132 -23.03 -1.34 48.79
C ASP A 132 -24.20 -2.25 48.40
N ALA A 133 -23.91 -3.34 47.68
CA ALA A 133 -24.88 -4.37 47.32
C ALA A 133 -25.20 -5.27 48.53
N VAL A 134 -24.20 -5.62 49.35
CA VAL A 134 -24.41 -6.31 50.63
C VAL A 134 -25.27 -5.46 51.57
N ASP A 135 -24.94 -4.17 51.71
CA ASP A 135 -25.72 -3.22 52.50
C ASP A 135 -27.13 -3.01 51.95
N ALA A 136 -27.32 -3.02 50.61
CA ALA A 136 -28.64 -2.93 49.98
C ALA A 136 -29.55 -4.11 50.35
N LEU A 137 -28.95 -5.29 50.44
CA LEU A 137 -29.65 -6.52 50.74
C LEU A 137 -29.97 -6.62 52.24
N GLY A 138 -29.20 -6.00 53.14
CA GLY A 138 -29.54 -5.84 54.55
C GLY A 138 -30.01 -7.15 55.23
N ASP A 139 -31.18 -7.10 55.89
CA ASP A 139 -31.80 -8.27 56.55
C ASP A 139 -32.29 -9.34 55.57
N SER A 140 -32.42 -9.01 54.28
CA SER A 140 -32.77 -9.97 53.21
C SER A 140 -31.59 -10.82 52.74
N TRP A 141 -30.39 -10.61 53.31
CA TRP A 141 -29.23 -11.49 53.17
C TRP A 141 -29.32 -12.66 54.17
N PRO A 142 -29.68 -13.90 53.74
CA PRO A 142 -29.87 -14.99 54.67
C PRO A 142 -28.53 -15.66 55.00
N ALA A 143 -28.39 -16.19 56.23
CA ALA A 143 -27.33 -17.15 56.54
C ALA A 143 -27.58 -18.47 55.77
N PRO A 144 -26.54 -19.20 55.33
CA PRO A 144 -26.73 -20.43 54.57
C PRO A 144 -27.56 -21.44 55.40
N ALA A 145 -28.72 -21.86 54.87
CA ALA A 145 -29.47 -22.95 55.47
C ALA A 145 -28.67 -24.26 55.29
N PRO A 146 -28.43 -25.06 56.35
CA PRO A 146 -27.64 -26.28 56.20
C PRO A 146 -28.35 -27.29 55.29
N GLY A 147 -27.71 -27.68 54.18
CA GLY A 147 -28.06 -28.90 53.44
C GLY A 147 -28.80 -28.77 52.10
N SER A 148 -29.01 -27.59 51.51
CA SER A 148 -29.53 -27.49 50.12
C SER A 148 -28.63 -26.70 49.16
N PRO A 149 -28.15 -27.30 48.06
CA PRO A 149 -27.35 -26.60 47.03
C PRO A 149 -28.13 -25.48 46.30
N GLU A 150 -29.46 -25.60 46.24
CA GLU A 150 -30.34 -24.67 45.52
C GLU A 150 -30.49 -23.32 46.25
N ALA A 151 -30.45 -23.29 47.58
CA ALA A 151 -30.55 -22.05 48.35
C ALA A 151 -29.35 -21.11 48.12
N GLY A 152 -28.14 -21.66 47.90
CA GLY A 152 -26.94 -20.86 47.61
C GLY A 152 -26.92 -20.25 46.20
N GLN A 153 -27.58 -20.88 45.23
CA GLN A 153 -27.64 -20.37 43.85
C GLN A 153 -28.60 -19.17 43.71
N ASP A 154 -29.78 -19.24 44.33
CA ASP A 154 -30.72 -18.12 44.36
C ASP A 154 -30.13 -16.88 45.06
N GLN A 155 -29.33 -17.09 46.11
CA GLN A 155 -28.64 -16.03 46.84
C GLN A 155 -27.54 -15.36 46.01
N ARG A 156 -26.69 -16.16 45.34
CA ARG A 156 -25.72 -15.66 44.36
C ARG A 156 -26.41 -14.85 43.27
N GLN A 157 -27.55 -15.30 42.78
CA GLN A 157 -28.30 -14.60 41.74
C GLN A 157 -28.87 -13.25 42.23
N ARG A 158 -29.36 -13.14 43.47
CA ARG A 158 -29.83 -11.87 44.04
C ARG A 158 -28.73 -10.83 44.17
N LEU A 159 -27.56 -11.22 44.68
CA LEU A 159 -26.37 -10.34 44.72
C LEU A 159 -25.99 -9.87 43.30
N LEU A 160 -25.98 -10.78 42.33
CA LEU A 160 -25.64 -10.44 40.95
C LEU A 160 -26.68 -9.52 40.29
N ASN A 161 -27.96 -9.69 40.62
CA ASN A 161 -29.03 -8.81 40.16
C ASN A 161 -28.87 -7.40 40.73
N GLU A 162 -28.56 -7.26 42.02
CA GLU A 162 -28.27 -5.96 42.65
C GLU A 162 -27.02 -5.30 42.04
N LEU A 163 -25.93 -6.06 41.88
CA LEU A 163 -24.72 -5.57 41.19
C LEU A 163 -25.01 -5.17 39.74
N ALA A 164 -25.88 -5.89 39.04
CA ALA A 164 -26.29 -5.56 37.69
C ALA A 164 -27.11 -4.26 37.63
N GLN A 165 -28.05 -4.06 38.57
CA GLN A 165 -28.82 -2.82 38.70
C GLN A 165 -27.90 -1.62 38.99
N GLN A 166 -26.88 -1.81 39.83
CA GLN A 166 -25.87 -0.82 40.15
C GLN A 166 -24.77 -0.69 39.07
N ARG A 167 -24.87 -1.46 37.97
CA ARG A 167 -23.87 -1.55 36.87
C ARG A 167 -22.45 -1.85 37.36
N TRP A 168 -22.30 -2.62 38.43
CA TRP A 168 -21.03 -2.97 39.07
C TRP A 168 -20.25 -1.72 39.51
N ARG A 169 -20.95 -0.71 40.05
CA ARG A 169 -20.38 0.54 40.54
C ARG A 169 -20.94 0.88 41.93
N PRO A 170 -20.19 1.60 42.78
CA PRO A 170 -20.69 2.04 44.08
C PRO A 170 -21.87 3.01 43.94
N LYS A 171 -22.74 3.01 44.95
CA LYS A 171 -23.85 3.96 45.14
C LYS A 171 -23.32 5.39 45.22
N ASN A 172 -24.13 6.35 44.77
CA ASN A 172 -23.81 7.79 44.76
C ASN A 172 -22.53 8.19 43.99
N THR A 173 -22.01 7.34 43.10
CA THR A 173 -20.89 7.75 42.25
C THR A 173 -21.34 8.74 41.18
N ALA A 174 -20.82 9.97 41.24
CA ALA A 174 -21.06 10.97 40.21
C ALA A 174 -20.73 10.40 38.82
N ARG A 175 -21.64 10.56 37.84
CA ARG A 175 -21.40 10.21 36.43
C ARG A 175 -20.38 11.19 35.84
N TRP A 176 -19.11 11.05 36.21
CA TRP A 176 -18.06 11.87 35.62
C TRP A 176 -17.71 11.29 34.26
N ARG A 177 -18.12 12.00 33.19
CA ARG A 177 -17.69 11.73 31.82
C ARG A 177 -16.19 12.06 31.75
N SER A 178 -15.34 11.07 31.91
CA SER A 178 -13.99 11.19 31.33
C SER A 178 -14.19 11.46 29.84
N GLY A 179 -13.64 12.55 29.31
CA GLY A 179 -13.77 12.90 27.88
C GLY A 179 -13.49 11.68 26.97
N LEU A 180 -14.11 11.67 25.79
CA LEU A 180 -14.12 10.60 24.77
C LEU A 180 -13.32 9.32 25.15
N PRO A 181 -13.98 8.17 25.38
CA PRO A 181 -13.34 6.93 25.84
C PRO A 181 -12.31 6.33 24.87
N LEU A 182 -12.11 6.94 23.70
CA LEU A 182 -11.01 6.67 22.76
C LEU A 182 -9.62 6.69 23.42
N PHE A 183 -9.51 7.27 24.61
CA PHE A 183 -8.28 7.47 25.34
C PHE A 183 -7.89 6.33 26.30
N ASP A 184 -8.77 5.36 26.57
CA ASP A 184 -8.41 4.13 27.30
C ASP A 184 -7.94 3.05 26.30
N MET A 185 -6.78 3.34 25.69
CA MET A 185 -6.16 2.63 24.57
C MET A 185 -5.83 1.14 24.87
N ALA A 186 -6.11 0.66 26.08
CA ALA A 186 -5.95 -0.74 26.45
C ALA A 186 -7.02 -1.68 25.88
N HIS A 187 -8.13 -1.15 25.33
CA HIS A 187 -9.31 -1.97 24.99
C HIS A 187 -9.68 -2.03 23.50
N ILE A 188 -9.15 -1.18 22.62
CA ILE A 188 -9.71 -0.97 21.26
C ILE A 188 -8.74 -1.30 20.10
N LEU A 189 -7.43 -1.38 20.35
CA LEU A 189 -6.42 -1.43 19.28
C LEU A 189 -6.18 -2.79 18.58
N PRO A 190 -6.32 -3.99 19.20
CA PRO A 190 -5.99 -5.22 18.47
C PRO A 190 -6.98 -5.55 17.34
N ALA A 191 -8.26 -5.18 17.48
CA ALA A 191 -9.30 -5.57 16.52
C ALA A 191 -9.45 -4.55 15.39
N SER A 192 -9.53 -3.25 15.71
CA SER A 192 -9.78 -2.19 14.72
C SER A 192 -8.56 -1.94 13.82
N LEU A 193 -7.34 -2.05 14.35
CA LEU A 193 -6.12 -1.92 13.55
C LEU A 193 -6.00 -3.08 12.55
N VAL A 194 -6.38 -4.30 12.93
CA VAL A 194 -6.40 -5.46 12.01
C VAL A 194 -7.46 -5.30 10.93
N THR A 195 -8.63 -4.73 11.23
CA THR A 195 -9.66 -4.46 10.21
C THR A 195 -9.22 -3.38 9.23
N VAL A 196 -8.58 -2.30 9.70
CA VAL A 196 -8.05 -1.24 8.83
C VAL A 196 -6.86 -1.74 8.00
N LEU A 197 -5.95 -2.53 8.59
CA LEU A 197 -4.81 -3.11 7.87
C LEU A 197 -5.26 -4.16 6.83
N ALA A 198 -6.24 -5.00 7.16
CA ALA A 198 -6.82 -5.98 6.24
C ALA A 198 -7.61 -5.31 5.11
N ALA A 199 -8.28 -4.19 5.39
CA ALA A 199 -9.05 -3.45 4.39
C ALA A 199 -8.14 -2.66 3.42
N LEU A 200 -6.98 -2.17 3.86
CA LEU A 200 -5.95 -1.57 3.00
C LEU A 200 -5.26 -2.59 2.08
N LEU A 201 -5.31 -3.88 2.41
CA LEU A 201 -4.67 -4.96 1.66
C LEU A 201 -5.56 -5.58 0.58
N ALA A 202 -6.87 -5.30 0.54
CA ALA A 202 -7.81 -6.16 -0.17
C ALA A 202 -8.37 -5.65 -1.52
N ARG A 203 -8.69 -4.36 -1.74
CA ARG A 203 -9.30 -3.88 -3.02
C ARG A 203 -9.11 -2.37 -3.30
N SER A 204 -9.36 -1.99 -4.57
CA SER A 204 -9.01 -0.75 -5.29
C SER A 204 -9.62 0.58 -4.80
N GLU A 205 -10.53 0.60 -3.84
CA GLU A 205 -11.22 1.83 -3.42
C GLU A 205 -11.00 2.10 -1.92
N TRP A 206 -9.95 2.86 -1.60
CA TRP A 206 -9.50 3.12 -0.22
C TRP A 206 -10.55 3.75 0.70
N TYR A 207 -11.55 4.44 0.15
CA TYR A 207 -12.62 5.09 0.92
C TYR A 207 -13.65 4.10 1.48
N VAL A 208 -13.88 2.95 0.83
CA VAL A 208 -14.84 1.93 1.30
C VAL A 208 -14.32 1.27 2.59
N ALA A 209 -13.02 1.02 2.65
CA ALA A 209 -12.31 0.50 3.81
C ALA A 209 -12.44 1.42 5.03
N VAL A 210 -12.24 2.73 4.84
CA VAL A 210 -12.36 3.74 5.90
C VAL A 210 -13.79 3.83 6.42
N GLY A 211 -14.79 3.81 5.53
CA GLY A 211 -16.20 3.84 5.90
C GLY A 211 -16.63 2.66 6.78
N ALA A 212 -16.23 1.43 6.42
CA ALA A 212 -16.56 0.24 7.19
C ALA A 212 -15.94 0.24 8.60
N GLY A 213 -14.70 0.72 8.72
CA GLY A 213 -14.01 0.88 10.01
C GLY A 213 -14.73 1.88 10.95
N LEU A 214 -15.22 2.99 10.41
CA LEU A 214 -15.97 4.00 11.18
C LEU A 214 -17.32 3.48 11.70
N VAL A 215 -18.07 2.74 10.86
CA VAL A 215 -19.36 2.14 11.26
C VAL A 215 -19.19 1.11 12.38
N PHE A 216 -18.17 0.27 12.31
CA PHE A 216 -17.89 -0.74 13.33
C PHE A 216 -17.52 -0.11 14.69
N LEU A 217 -16.73 0.97 14.68
CA LEU A 217 -16.41 1.73 15.89
C LEU A 217 -17.66 2.36 16.51
N LEU A 218 -18.55 2.93 15.69
CA LEU A 218 -19.80 3.52 16.14
C LEU A 218 -20.73 2.46 16.78
N LEU A 219 -20.85 1.29 16.16
CA LEU A 219 -21.64 0.17 16.71
C LEU A 219 -21.15 -0.26 18.10
N LEU A 220 -19.83 -0.40 18.29
CA LEU A 220 -19.24 -0.77 19.59
C LEU A 220 -19.51 0.28 20.68
N THR A 221 -19.47 1.57 20.34
CA THR A 221 -19.78 2.64 21.30
C THR A 221 -21.24 2.62 21.75
N VAL A 222 -22.18 2.39 20.82
CA VAL A 222 -23.62 2.29 21.13
C VAL A 222 -23.92 1.10 22.05
N LEU A 223 -23.33 -0.07 21.76
CA LEU A 223 -23.51 -1.30 22.57
C LEU A 223 -23.04 -1.13 24.03
N ASN A 224 -22.00 -0.32 24.26
CA ASN A 224 -21.41 -0.12 25.59
C ASN A 224 -22.16 0.91 26.46
N ASP A 225 -22.74 1.94 25.84
CA ASP A 225 -23.30 3.09 26.59
C ASP A 225 -24.84 3.15 26.62
N VAL A 226 -25.54 2.49 25.68
CA VAL A 226 -27.00 2.68 25.48
C VAL A 226 -27.86 1.53 25.99
N LEU A 227 -27.36 0.30 26.09
CA LEU A 227 -28.17 -0.87 26.50
C LEU A 227 -28.27 -1.02 28.04
N PRO A 228 -29.48 -0.94 28.64
CA PRO A 228 -29.68 -1.07 30.08
C PRO A 228 -29.68 -2.53 30.56
N GLY A 229 -29.22 -2.76 31.80
CA GLY A 229 -29.53 -3.96 32.59
C GLY A 229 -28.65 -5.21 32.41
N ARG A 230 -27.56 -5.18 31.62
CA ARG A 230 -26.60 -6.30 31.52
C ARG A 230 -25.22 -5.91 32.00
N ALA A 231 -24.54 -6.84 32.67
CA ALA A 231 -23.12 -6.73 33.00
C ALA A 231 -22.35 -6.35 31.72
N PRO A 232 -21.35 -5.45 31.79
CA PRO A 232 -20.63 -5.00 30.61
C PRO A 232 -20.07 -6.20 29.84
N ILE A 233 -20.27 -6.22 28.52
CA ILE A 233 -20.00 -7.37 27.62
C ILE A 233 -18.57 -7.88 27.78
N PHE A 234 -17.63 -7.06 28.28
CA PHE A 234 -16.22 -7.41 28.45
C PHE A 234 -15.76 -7.40 29.91
N LEU A 235 -16.64 -7.64 30.89
CA LEU A 235 -16.30 -7.58 32.33
C LEU A 235 -15.09 -8.47 32.67
N TRP A 236 -14.92 -9.65 32.06
CA TRP A 236 -13.76 -10.52 32.31
C TRP A 236 -12.43 -10.00 31.73
N LEU A 237 -12.49 -9.11 30.73
CA LEU A 237 -11.29 -8.46 30.16
C LEU A 237 -10.86 -7.24 30.97
N ARG A 238 -11.64 -6.85 31.99
CA ARG A 238 -11.31 -5.72 32.86
C ARG A 238 -10.22 -6.09 33.86
N ARG A 239 -9.38 -5.10 34.18
CA ARG A 239 -8.20 -5.28 35.04
C ARG A 239 -8.62 -5.57 36.48
N GLU A 240 -9.67 -4.91 36.96
CA GLU A 240 -10.24 -5.13 38.28
C GLU A 240 -10.77 -6.55 38.44
N SER A 241 -11.47 -7.09 37.43
CA SER A 241 -11.99 -8.45 37.47
C SER A 241 -10.87 -9.50 37.43
N ARG A 242 -9.81 -9.27 36.65
CA ARG A 242 -8.63 -10.14 36.67
C ARG A 242 -7.89 -10.09 38.02
N TRP A 243 -7.73 -8.90 38.61
CA TRP A 243 -7.12 -8.76 39.93
C TRP A 243 -7.97 -9.47 41.01
N PHE A 244 -9.28 -9.31 40.94
CA PHE A 244 -10.23 -9.92 41.86
C PHE A 244 -10.18 -11.46 41.84
N MET A 245 -9.91 -12.05 40.66
CA MET A 245 -9.74 -13.50 40.49
C MET A 245 -8.35 -14.01 40.90
N THR A 246 -7.31 -13.18 40.79
CA THR A 246 -5.91 -13.60 41.01
C THR A 246 -5.37 -13.22 42.38
N THR A 247 -6.06 -12.37 43.13
CA THR A 247 -5.58 -11.92 44.44
C THR A 247 -5.65 -13.04 45.48
N THR A 248 -4.48 -13.42 45.99
CA THR A 248 -4.35 -14.45 47.03
C THR A 248 -4.83 -14.01 48.42
N PHE A 249 -5.09 -12.71 48.61
CA PHE A 249 -5.62 -12.17 49.89
C PHE A 249 -7.00 -12.74 50.22
N LEU A 250 -7.75 -13.12 49.19
CA LEU A 250 -9.08 -13.71 49.28
C LEU A 250 -9.06 -15.26 49.31
N ARG A 251 -7.88 -15.89 49.35
CA ARG A 251 -7.70 -17.35 49.15
C ARG A 251 -7.77 -18.18 50.45
N ALA A 252 -8.09 -17.54 51.58
CA ALA A 252 -8.17 -18.19 52.90
C ALA A 252 -9.61 -18.58 53.32
N ALA A 253 -10.62 -18.34 52.48
CA ALA A 253 -11.95 -18.93 52.67
C ALA A 253 -11.98 -20.28 51.94
N ASP A 254 -12.26 -21.36 52.69
CA ASP A 254 -12.43 -22.72 52.20
C ASP A 254 -13.32 -22.78 50.93
N GLN A 255 -12.86 -23.46 49.86
CA GLN A 255 -13.60 -24.52 49.12
C GLN A 255 -13.17 -24.80 47.64
N GLU A 256 -13.06 -26.12 47.39
CA GLU A 256 -13.33 -27.04 46.27
C GLU A 256 -13.55 -26.66 44.78
N GLU A 257 -13.74 -25.41 44.32
CA GLU A 257 -13.98 -25.15 42.87
C GLU A 257 -12.82 -24.46 42.12
N SER A 258 -12.47 -24.97 40.93
CA SER A 258 -11.37 -24.48 40.10
C SER A 258 -11.63 -23.07 39.53
N THR A 259 -10.86 -22.10 39.98
CA THR A 259 -10.95 -20.67 39.61
C THR A 259 -10.12 -20.31 38.36
N GLU A 260 -10.32 -21.03 37.24
CA GLU A 260 -9.62 -20.72 35.98
C GLU A 260 -10.43 -19.77 35.06
N VAL A 261 -9.86 -18.60 34.79
CA VAL A 261 -10.39 -17.60 33.85
C VAL A 261 -9.69 -17.76 32.49
N SER A 262 -10.45 -17.90 31.41
CA SER A 262 -9.91 -18.01 30.04
C SER A 262 -10.32 -16.82 29.18
N LEU A 263 -9.37 -16.29 28.40
CA LEU A 263 -9.59 -15.20 27.44
C LEU A 263 -10.61 -15.56 26.35
N LEU A 264 -10.70 -16.85 26.00
CA LEU A 264 -11.50 -17.36 24.88
C LEU A 264 -12.85 -17.96 25.32
N ARG A 265 -13.16 -18.00 26.64
CA ARG A 265 -14.38 -18.61 27.18
C ARG A 265 -15.18 -17.61 28.05
N PRO A 266 -15.88 -16.64 27.44
CA PRO A 266 -16.50 -15.52 28.15
C PRO A 266 -17.51 -15.93 29.22
N VAL A 267 -18.35 -16.94 28.94
CA VAL A 267 -19.40 -17.40 29.86
C VAL A 267 -18.80 -18.08 31.11
N ARG A 268 -17.75 -18.89 30.95
CA ARG A 268 -17.08 -19.55 32.10
C ARG A 268 -16.36 -18.52 32.97
N SER A 269 -15.64 -17.60 32.33
CA SER A 269 -14.96 -16.50 33.01
C SER A 269 -15.93 -15.61 33.80
N TRP A 270 -17.14 -15.37 33.27
CA TRP A 270 -18.17 -14.64 34.00
C TRP A 270 -18.69 -15.41 35.23
N LYS A 271 -18.99 -16.71 35.10
CA LYS A 271 -19.42 -17.54 36.24
C LYS A 271 -18.38 -17.56 37.37
N ALA A 272 -17.09 -17.62 37.02
CA ALA A 272 -16.00 -17.60 38.00
C ALA A 272 -15.92 -16.26 38.75
N ILE A 273 -16.10 -15.13 38.05
CA ILE A 273 -16.14 -13.79 38.66
C ILE A 273 -17.37 -13.63 39.57
N ALA A 274 -18.51 -14.17 39.15
CA ALA A 274 -19.75 -14.15 39.92
C ALA A 274 -19.63 -14.95 41.22
N ALA A 275 -19.06 -16.16 41.18
CA ALA A 275 -18.77 -16.96 42.36
C ALA A 275 -17.83 -16.22 43.32
N ARG A 276 -16.74 -15.66 42.79
CA ARG A 276 -15.77 -14.91 43.60
C ARG A 276 -16.36 -13.66 44.25
N ALA A 277 -17.31 -12.99 43.59
CA ALA A 277 -17.95 -11.80 44.14
C ALA A 277 -18.80 -12.13 45.36
N TYR A 278 -19.41 -13.33 45.37
CA TYR A 278 -20.17 -13.84 46.50
C TYR A 278 -19.27 -14.16 47.70
N ASP A 279 -18.13 -14.85 47.49
CA ASP A 279 -17.18 -15.14 48.60
C ASP A 279 -16.70 -13.86 49.29
N VAL A 280 -16.42 -12.82 48.50
CA VAL A 280 -16.00 -11.52 49.03
C VAL A 280 -17.14 -10.83 49.76
N ALA A 281 -18.36 -10.89 49.24
CA ALA A 281 -19.53 -10.34 49.90
C ALA A 281 -19.77 -10.98 51.28
N GLU A 282 -19.60 -12.31 51.38
CA GLU A 282 -19.67 -13.04 52.65
C GLU A 282 -18.59 -12.60 53.64
N ALA A 283 -17.34 -12.48 53.17
CA ALA A 283 -16.22 -12.03 53.99
C ALA A 283 -16.32 -10.55 54.41
N LEU A 284 -16.91 -9.68 53.58
CA LEU A 284 -17.18 -8.28 53.92
C LEU A 284 -18.27 -8.17 55.00
N ARG A 285 -19.30 -9.03 54.95
CA ARG A 285 -20.38 -9.09 55.96
C ARG A 285 -19.88 -9.55 57.32
N ALA A 286 -18.97 -10.53 57.36
CA ALA A 286 -18.35 -11.00 58.60
C ALA A 286 -17.63 -9.88 59.38
N GLY A 287 -17.24 -8.80 58.69
CA GLY A 287 -16.71 -7.58 59.28
C GLY A 287 -15.28 -7.72 59.83
N GLY A 288 -14.83 -6.71 60.58
CA GLY A 288 -13.50 -6.68 61.20
C GLY A 288 -12.37 -6.26 60.25
N ASP A 289 -11.14 -6.60 60.62
CA ASP A 289 -9.90 -6.13 59.97
C ASP A 289 -9.80 -6.51 58.48
N PHE A 290 -10.45 -7.61 58.08
CA PHE A 290 -10.41 -8.11 56.70
C PHE A 290 -11.00 -7.10 55.70
N HIS A 291 -12.13 -6.47 56.04
CA HIS A 291 -12.75 -5.45 55.19
C HIS A 291 -11.78 -4.29 54.95
N LEU A 292 -11.22 -3.73 56.03
CA LEU A 292 -10.29 -2.61 55.95
C LEU A 292 -9.02 -2.99 55.17
N GLN A 293 -8.45 -4.16 55.43
CA GLN A 293 -7.27 -4.65 54.73
C GLN A 293 -7.52 -4.89 53.24
N LEU A 294 -8.70 -5.39 52.85
CA LEU A 294 -9.08 -5.55 51.44
C LEU A 294 -9.23 -4.20 50.72
N CYS A 295 -9.87 -3.22 51.36
CA CYS A 295 -9.98 -1.86 50.84
C CYS A 295 -8.59 -1.20 50.68
N VAL A 296 -7.71 -1.33 51.68
CA VAL A 296 -6.33 -0.82 51.61
C VAL A 296 -5.53 -1.52 50.50
N LEU A 297 -5.69 -2.84 50.34
CA LEU A 297 -5.04 -3.58 49.25
C LEU A 297 -5.51 -3.10 47.88
N ALA A 298 -6.82 -2.92 47.70
CA ALA A 298 -7.39 -2.44 46.45
C ALA A 298 -6.92 -1.01 46.11
N LEU A 299 -6.88 -0.11 47.10
CA LEU A 299 -6.33 1.24 46.97
C LEU A 299 -4.87 1.21 46.49
N ARG A 300 -4.02 0.42 47.16
CA ARG A 300 -2.59 0.31 46.84
C ARG A 300 -2.36 -0.23 45.43
N GLU A 301 -3.10 -1.26 45.03
CA GLU A 301 -2.97 -1.84 43.69
C GLU A 301 -3.44 -0.86 42.61
N ASP A 302 -4.51 -0.10 42.85
CA ASP A 302 -4.95 0.94 41.92
C ASP A 302 -3.90 2.06 41.81
N LEU A 303 -3.31 2.51 42.92
CA LEU A 303 -2.22 3.51 42.90
C LEU A 303 -0.98 2.98 42.19
N ARG A 304 -0.61 1.71 42.40
CA ARG A 304 0.47 1.03 41.68
C ARG A 304 0.20 0.98 40.18
N ASP A 305 -1.01 0.61 39.76
CA ASP A 305 -1.40 0.60 38.35
C ASP A 305 -1.27 2.00 37.75
N ASN A 306 -1.72 3.03 38.44
CA ASN A 306 -1.63 4.43 38.00
C ASN A 306 -0.19 4.93 37.77
N HIS A 307 0.81 4.32 38.42
CA HIS A 307 2.23 4.69 38.36
C HIS A 307 3.11 3.65 37.65
N ARG A 308 2.53 2.61 37.05
CA ARG A 308 3.27 1.58 36.33
C ARG A 308 4.02 2.17 35.13
N ARG A 309 5.35 2.04 35.11
CA ARG A 309 6.24 2.60 34.06
C ARG A 309 5.98 2.01 32.68
N TRP A 310 5.97 0.67 32.60
CA TRP A 310 5.79 -0.08 31.36
C TRP A 310 4.32 -0.44 31.10
N SER A 311 3.44 0.55 31.19
CA SER A 311 2.09 0.42 30.62
C SER A 311 2.11 0.81 29.15
N TRP A 312 1.10 0.37 28.40
CA TRP A 312 0.91 0.76 27.00
C TRP A 312 0.90 2.28 26.77
N ASP A 313 0.44 3.06 27.75
CA ASP A 313 0.41 4.53 27.68
C ASP A 313 1.61 5.21 28.36
N LEU A 314 2.59 4.42 28.84
CA LEU A 314 3.77 4.87 29.60
C LEU A 314 3.42 5.79 30.79
N ARG A 315 2.29 5.56 31.47
CA ARG A 315 1.77 6.47 32.52
C ARG A 315 2.72 6.69 33.68
N GLY A 316 3.52 5.71 34.09
CA GLY A 316 4.54 5.91 35.12
C GLY A 316 5.60 6.93 34.71
N PHE A 317 5.99 6.96 33.42
CA PHE A 317 6.89 8.00 32.90
C PHE A 317 6.19 9.36 32.80
N LYS A 318 4.86 9.40 32.71
CA LYS A 318 4.05 10.64 32.71
C LYS A 318 3.71 11.14 34.13
N ARG A 319 3.96 10.34 35.18
CA ARG A 319 3.70 10.66 36.60
C ARG A 319 4.98 10.56 37.45
N PRO A 320 5.83 11.61 37.47
CA PRO A 320 7.14 11.53 38.10
C PRO A 320 7.14 11.74 39.63
N ARG A 321 5.99 11.97 40.28
CA ARG A 321 5.89 12.18 41.74
C ARG A 321 4.92 11.17 42.35
N PRO A 322 5.24 10.53 43.49
CA PRO A 322 4.37 9.56 44.14
C PRO A 322 3.08 10.21 44.69
N PRO A 323 1.98 9.45 44.87
CA PRO A 323 0.83 9.88 45.65
C PRO A 323 1.19 10.05 47.13
N MET A 324 0.73 11.12 47.76
CA MET A 324 0.95 11.37 49.19
C MET A 324 -0.38 11.47 49.96
N LEU A 325 -0.47 10.85 51.13
CA LEU A 325 -1.60 10.93 52.04
C LEU A 325 -1.16 11.62 53.33
N PHE A 326 -1.85 12.70 53.71
CA PHE A 326 -1.60 13.44 54.94
C PHE A 326 -2.72 13.18 55.95
N LEU A 327 -2.34 12.87 57.19
CA LEU A 327 -3.22 12.72 58.34
C LEU A 327 -2.82 13.77 59.38
N PRO A 328 -3.35 15.01 59.31
CA PRO A 328 -3.00 16.07 60.25
C PRO A 328 -3.32 15.73 61.71
N HIS A 329 -4.31 14.89 61.92
CA HIS A 329 -4.68 14.30 63.20
C HIS A 329 -4.99 12.83 62.95
N ALA A 330 -4.24 11.89 63.52
CA ALA A 330 -4.55 10.47 63.41
C ALA A 330 -4.89 9.91 64.79
N ASP A 331 -6.17 9.61 65.00
CA ASP A 331 -6.71 9.05 66.24
C ASP A 331 -7.75 7.94 65.95
N ASP A 332 -8.42 7.46 66.99
CA ASP A 332 -9.51 6.48 66.91
C ASP A 332 -10.85 7.05 66.46
N ARG A 333 -11.07 8.35 66.68
CA ARG A 333 -12.30 9.06 66.31
C ARG A 333 -12.40 9.20 64.81
N ASN A 334 -11.29 9.44 64.11
CA ASN A 334 -11.26 9.51 62.66
C ASN A 334 -10.75 8.22 61.97
N GLY A 335 -10.31 7.23 62.75
CA GLY A 335 -9.84 5.93 62.26
C GLY A 335 -8.41 5.95 61.67
N GLY A 336 -7.66 7.04 61.86
CA GLY A 336 -6.30 7.19 61.34
C GLY A 336 -5.31 6.15 61.89
N ILE A 337 -5.44 5.76 63.16
CA ILE A 337 -4.58 4.73 63.78
C ILE A 337 -4.79 3.36 63.12
N GLU A 338 -6.04 2.96 62.89
CA GLU A 338 -6.39 1.70 62.23
C GLU A 338 -5.97 1.69 60.75
N LEU A 339 -6.05 2.82 60.06
CA LEU A 339 -5.53 2.94 58.69
C LEU A 339 -4.01 2.75 58.64
N ILE A 340 -3.25 3.36 59.55
CA ILE A 340 -1.79 3.23 59.61
C ILE A 340 -1.40 1.76 59.86
N ARG A 341 -2.07 1.08 60.79
CA ARG A 341 -1.89 -0.35 61.08
C ARG A 341 -2.19 -1.20 59.83
N ALA A 342 -3.33 -0.98 59.18
CA ALA A 342 -3.73 -1.72 57.99
C ALA A 342 -2.76 -1.52 56.81
N ILE A 343 -2.24 -0.30 56.59
CA ILE A 343 -1.24 -0.04 55.55
C ILE A 343 0.04 -0.84 55.82
N SER A 344 0.52 -0.86 57.06
CA SER A 344 1.70 -1.63 57.43
C SER A 344 1.49 -3.13 57.23
N ASP A 345 0.33 -3.67 57.64
CA ASP A 345 0.03 -5.11 57.53
C ASP A 345 -0.07 -5.60 56.09
N VAL A 346 -0.81 -4.87 55.26
CA VAL A 346 -0.98 -5.27 53.85
C VAL A 346 0.36 -5.17 53.12
N ARG A 347 1.26 -4.27 53.51
CA ARG A 347 2.62 -4.17 52.94
C ARG A 347 3.52 -5.32 53.36
N SER A 348 3.47 -5.72 54.63
CA SER A 348 4.27 -6.84 55.16
C SER A 348 3.85 -8.19 54.56
N ARG A 349 2.55 -8.47 54.47
CA ARG A 349 2.03 -9.77 53.99
C ARG A 349 2.38 -10.11 52.54
N ARG A 350 2.58 -9.10 51.67
CA ARG A 350 2.77 -9.33 50.22
C ARG A 350 4.16 -9.03 49.70
N SER A 351 5.04 -8.39 50.48
CA SER A 351 6.37 -7.92 50.03
C SER A 351 6.36 -7.08 48.73
N GLU A 352 5.18 -6.68 48.23
CA GLU A 352 5.03 -5.89 47.01
C GLU A 352 5.02 -4.41 47.38
N LEU A 353 5.91 -3.63 46.77
CA LEU A 353 6.04 -2.19 47.00
C LEU A 353 4.92 -1.42 46.31
N ASP A 354 4.47 -0.33 46.90
CA ASP A 354 3.47 0.56 46.32
C ASP A 354 3.95 2.02 46.42
N PRO A 355 3.44 2.92 45.57
CA PRO A 355 3.99 4.26 45.48
C PRO A 355 3.47 5.21 46.58
N LEU A 356 2.58 4.78 47.49
CA LEU A 356 1.93 5.68 48.46
C LEU A 356 2.89 6.11 49.57
N LEU A 357 3.08 7.41 49.74
CA LEU A 357 3.78 7.97 50.90
C LEU A 357 2.77 8.53 51.90
N VAL A 358 2.92 8.23 53.19
CA VAL A 358 1.96 8.67 54.22
C VAL A 358 2.69 9.52 55.25
N VAL A 359 2.11 10.65 55.64
CA VAL A 359 2.60 11.54 56.70
C VAL A 359 1.46 11.78 57.69
N ALA A 360 1.61 11.34 58.93
CA ALA A 360 0.60 11.40 59.97
C ALA A 360 1.11 12.10 61.22
N ALA A 361 0.32 13.01 61.79
CA ALA A 361 0.52 13.49 63.15
C ALA A 361 -0.25 12.58 64.11
N VAL A 362 0.41 12.03 65.12
CA VAL A 362 -0.21 11.21 66.17
C VAL A 362 0.08 11.87 67.50
N ARG A 363 -0.96 12.03 68.32
CA ARG A 363 -0.82 12.58 69.67
C ARG A 363 0.10 11.71 70.49
N THR A 364 0.91 12.33 71.33
CA THR A 364 1.97 11.63 72.09
C THR A 364 1.42 10.45 72.90
N HIS A 365 0.22 10.58 73.49
CA HIS A 365 -0.44 9.49 74.22
C HIS A 365 -0.99 8.34 73.35
N ASP A 366 -1.24 8.59 72.07
CA ASP A 366 -1.75 7.60 71.11
C ASP A 366 -0.60 6.84 70.41
N VAL A 367 0.66 7.31 70.50
CA VAL A 367 1.84 6.66 69.90
C VAL A 367 2.07 5.21 70.35
N PRO A 368 1.86 4.84 71.63
CA PRO A 368 1.95 3.44 72.07
C PRO A 368 0.92 2.53 71.38
N ARG A 369 -0.20 3.07 70.88
CA ARG A 369 -1.18 2.29 70.09
C ARG A 369 -0.59 1.86 68.74
N LEU A 370 0.55 2.41 68.31
CA LEU A 370 1.28 1.94 67.13
C LEU A 370 2.34 0.88 67.47
N GLU A 371 2.22 0.23 68.63
CA GLU A 371 3.06 -0.89 69.09
C GLU A 371 2.22 -2.14 69.27
N ARG A 372 2.75 -3.31 68.89
CA ARG A 372 2.08 -4.61 69.09
C ARG A 372 2.63 -5.38 70.29
N SER A 373 3.86 -5.08 70.70
CA SER A 373 4.48 -5.57 71.93
C SER A 373 5.55 -4.57 72.38
N VAL A 374 5.65 -4.31 73.69
CA VAL A 374 6.64 -3.39 74.26
C VAL A 374 8.04 -3.98 74.08
N VAL A 375 8.83 -3.42 73.17
CA VAL A 375 10.27 -3.68 73.10
C VAL A 375 10.96 -2.53 73.82
N GLN A 376 11.40 -2.75 75.06
CA GLN A 376 12.26 -1.80 75.76
C GLN A 376 13.57 -1.66 75.00
N THR A 377 13.78 -0.51 74.38
CA THR A 377 15.07 -0.17 73.79
C THR A 377 15.91 0.50 74.87
N ALA A 378 17.06 -0.09 75.21
CA ALA A 378 18.00 0.52 76.13
C ALA A 378 18.58 1.81 75.51
N PRO A 379 18.70 2.92 76.26
CA PRO A 379 19.32 4.14 75.74
C PRO A 379 20.81 3.91 75.51
N ALA A 380 21.29 4.20 74.30
CA ALA A 380 22.72 4.32 74.03
C ALA A 380 23.24 5.67 74.56
N PRO A 381 24.46 5.75 75.12
CA PRO A 381 24.95 6.95 75.77
C PRO A 381 25.35 8.07 74.78
N ASP A 382 25.20 9.30 75.27
CA ASP A 382 25.38 10.57 74.58
C ASP A 382 26.78 10.80 73.99
N THR A 383 26.79 11.22 72.73
CA THR A 383 27.76 12.21 72.20
C THR A 383 26.95 13.32 71.53
N ALA A 384 27.44 14.56 71.61
CA ALA A 384 26.75 15.81 71.28
C ALA A 384 25.68 15.70 70.15
N PRO A 385 24.45 16.21 70.36
CA PRO A 385 23.33 15.86 69.50
C PRO A 385 23.57 16.34 68.07
N PRO A 386 23.56 15.45 67.06
CA PRO A 386 23.54 15.88 65.68
C PRO A 386 22.29 16.74 65.42
N THR A 387 22.41 17.73 64.51
CA THR A 387 21.25 18.55 64.09
C THR A 387 20.08 17.66 63.69
N PHE A 388 18.83 18.11 63.91
CA PHE A 388 17.62 17.30 63.65
C PHE A 388 17.63 16.66 62.25
N GLY A 389 18.07 17.38 61.22
CA GLY A 389 18.21 16.84 59.86
C GLY A 389 19.18 15.65 59.73
N VAL A 390 20.26 15.58 60.52
CA VAL A 390 21.18 14.43 60.54
C VAL A 390 20.55 13.24 61.29
N ARG A 391 19.81 13.49 62.38
CA ARG A 391 19.03 12.45 63.09
C ARG A 391 17.98 11.83 62.17
N LEU A 392 17.18 12.66 61.50
CA LEU A 392 16.14 12.22 60.56
C LEU A 392 16.68 11.32 59.44
N ARG A 393 17.81 11.70 58.83
CA ARG A 393 18.49 10.88 57.80
C ARG A 393 19.04 9.57 58.35
N THR A 394 19.41 9.53 59.63
CA THR A 394 19.93 8.32 60.28
C THR A 394 18.80 7.37 60.60
N TRP A 395 17.71 7.86 61.20
CA TRP A 395 16.48 7.08 61.41
C TRP A 395 15.95 6.49 60.09
N TYR A 396 15.93 7.27 59.01
CA TYR A 396 15.47 6.78 57.71
C TYR A 396 16.35 5.65 57.17
N ARG A 397 17.69 5.78 57.28
CA ARG A 397 18.64 4.74 56.87
C ARG A 397 18.56 3.49 57.73
N GLU A 398 18.33 3.63 59.03
CA GLU A 398 18.14 2.51 59.96
C GLU A 398 16.84 1.76 59.68
N TRP A 399 15.73 2.49 59.56
CA TRP A 399 14.45 1.94 59.13
C TRP A 399 14.61 1.15 57.82
N GLY A 400 15.21 1.75 56.79
CA GLY A 400 15.40 1.09 55.50
C GLY A 400 16.28 -0.17 55.57
N ARG A 401 17.31 -0.20 56.43
CA ARG A 401 18.17 -1.38 56.66
C ARG A 401 17.41 -2.49 57.38
N ASN A 402 16.58 -2.15 58.36
CA ASN A 402 15.89 -3.11 59.22
C ASN A 402 14.57 -3.61 58.63
N LEU A 403 13.99 -2.90 57.66
CA LEU A 403 12.70 -3.19 57.04
C LEU A 403 12.55 -4.66 56.60
N ARG A 404 13.57 -5.25 55.97
CA ARG A 404 13.53 -6.66 55.52
C ARG A 404 13.53 -7.65 56.70
N ALA A 405 14.25 -7.33 57.77
CA ALA A 405 14.34 -8.17 58.95
C ALA A 405 13.08 -8.07 59.84
N GLU A 406 12.42 -6.92 59.84
CA GLU A 406 11.20 -6.65 60.62
C GLU A 406 9.92 -7.19 59.94
N GLN A 407 9.98 -7.49 58.64
CA GLN A 407 8.90 -8.14 57.88
C GLN A 407 8.78 -9.66 58.12
N SER A 408 9.65 -10.28 58.93
CA SER A 408 9.55 -11.72 59.20
C SER A 408 8.27 -12.05 59.99
N PRO A 409 7.57 -13.17 59.72
CA PRO A 409 6.33 -13.53 60.42
C PRO A 409 6.46 -13.61 61.96
N SER A 410 7.69 -13.82 62.45
CA SER A 410 8.06 -13.84 63.87
C SER A 410 8.21 -12.45 64.50
N ARG A 411 8.52 -11.40 63.72
CA ARG A 411 8.73 -10.02 64.22
C ARG A 411 7.62 -9.05 63.79
N GLU A 412 6.90 -9.34 62.71
CA GLU A 412 5.70 -8.61 62.25
C GLU A 412 4.59 -8.56 63.33
N ARG A 413 4.58 -9.53 64.25
CA ARG A 413 3.69 -9.57 65.41
C ARG A 413 4.09 -8.62 66.54
N SER A 414 5.31 -8.06 66.53
CA SER A 414 5.85 -7.21 67.60
C SER A 414 5.97 -5.72 67.25
N VAL A 415 6.14 -5.37 65.96
CA VAL A 415 6.35 -3.99 65.47
C VAL A 415 5.56 -3.74 64.17
N LEU A 416 5.26 -2.48 63.84
CA LEU A 416 4.74 -2.04 62.53
C LEU A 416 5.93 -1.67 61.59
N PRO A 417 6.45 -2.58 60.75
CA PRO A 417 7.73 -2.40 60.04
C PRO A 417 7.74 -1.26 59.02
N TRP A 418 6.57 -0.82 58.55
CA TRP A 418 6.46 0.28 57.57
C TRP A 418 6.27 1.65 58.22
N VAL A 419 6.13 1.70 59.54
CA VAL A 419 5.87 2.91 60.31
C VAL A 419 7.17 3.44 60.90
N MET A 420 7.53 4.65 60.50
CA MET A 420 8.70 5.36 61.01
C MET A 420 8.23 6.46 61.95
N LYS A 421 8.46 6.27 63.25
CA LYS A 421 8.11 7.24 64.29
C LYS A 421 9.19 8.32 64.37
N ILE A 422 8.79 9.58 64.39
CA ILE A 422 9.66 10.75 64.43
C ILE A 422 9.23 11.63 65.61
N PRO A 423 9.96 11.58 66.74
CA PRO A 423 9.74 12.48 67.85
C PRO A 423 10.23 13.89 67.49
N LEU A 424 9.36 14.89 67.67
CA LEU A 424 9.68 16.30 67.48
C LEU A 424 9.90 16.99 68.83
N PRO A 425 11.11 17.48 69.11
CA PRO A 425 11.36 18.26 70.32
C PRO A 425 10.83 19.69 70.16
N HIS A 426 10.46 20.31 71.29
CA HIS A 426 9.82 21.63 71.35
C HIS A 426 10.64 22.72 70.64
N ASP A 427 11.97 22.70 70.79
CA ASP A 427 12.90 23.68 70.21
C ASP A 427 12.91 23.69 68.67
N GLN A 428 12.45 22.60 68.03
CA GLN A 428 12.40 22.46 66.58
C GLN A 428 11.03 22.79 65.98
N LEU A 429 10.03 23.11 66.81
CA LEU A 429 8.66 23.46 66.40
C LEU A 429 8.43 24.97 66.29
N GLY A 430 9.36 25.80 66.81
CA GLY A 430 9.32 27.25 66.71
C GLY A 430 9.63 27.79 65.31
N PRO A 431 9.28 29.07 65.04
CA PRO A 431 9.58 29.74 63.78
C PRO A 431 11.08 30.00 63.62
N VAL A 432 11.59 29.85 62.40
CA VAL A 432 13.04 29.95 62.09
C VAL A 432 13.37 31.28 61.42
N GLU A 433 14.50 31.89 61.80
CA GLU A 433 15.08 33.05 61.10
C GLU A 433 15.56 32.70 59.68
N GLU A 434 15.32 33.61 58.73
CA GLU A 434 15.52 33.39 57.30
C GLU A 434 16.97 32.99 56.94
N GLY A 435 17.17 31.75 56.44
CA GLY A 435 18.43 31.37 55.81
C GLY A 435 18.59 29.91 55.34
N ARG A 436 18.81 29.77 54.01
CA ARG A 436 19.45 28.68 53.22
C ARG A 436 18.61 27.51 52.63
N HIS A 437 18.76 27.42 51.28
CA HIS A 437 18.75 26.27 50.35
C HIS A 437 17.55 25.31 50.34
N HIS A 438 16.79 25.34 49.25
CA HIS A 438 15.62 24.50 48.99
C HIS A 438 15.89 23.41 47.96
N LEU A 439 15.43 22.19 48.24
CA LEU A 439 15.43 21.09 47.27
C LEU A 439 14.02 20.94 46.70
N ARG A 440 13.84 21.22 45.40
CA ARG A 440 12.61 20.89 44.67
C ARG A 440 12.90 19.86 43.60
N ALA A 441 12.26 18.69 43.64
CA ALA A 441 12.41 17.72 42.57
C ALA A 441 11.74 18.23 41.27
N SER A 442 12.54 18.42 40.21
CA SER A 442 12.14 19.03 38.91
C SER A 442 10.77 18.58 38.38
N ALA A 443 9.86 19.47 38.01
CA ALA A 443 8.56 19.08 37.44
C ALA A 443 8.54 18.95 35.91
N ARG A 444 9.70 18.90 35.23
CA ARG A 444 9.76 18.94 33.76
C ARG A 444 8.99 17.77 33.12
N PRO A 445 8.19 18.03 32.06
CA PRO A 445 7.49 16.97 31.34
C PRO A 445 8.52 16.01 30.72
N THR A 446 8.26 14.71 30.81
CA THR A 446 9.14 13.68 30.24
C THR A 446 9.01 13.63 28.72
N LEU A 447 10.08 13.26 28.00
CA LEU A 447 10.03 12.99 26.56
C LEU A 447 8.93 11.99 26.18
N ALA A 448 8.66 11.02 27.06
CA ALA A 448 7.56 10.07 26.93
C ALA A 448 6.19 10.77 26.80
N ARG A 449 5.99 11.95 27.41
CA ARG A 449 4.75 12.72 27.28
C ARG A 449 4.62 13.37 25.89
N LEU A 450 5.72 13.80 25.29
CA LEU A 450 5.74 14.39 23.95
C LEU A 450 5.56 13.30 22.89
N VAL A 451 6.35 12.23 22.96
CA VAL A 451 6.34 11.15 21.97
C VAL A 451 5.03 10.36 21.99
N TRP A 452 4.44 10.15 23.18
CA TRP A 452 3.16 9.45 23.35
C TRP A 452 1.97 10.39 23.54
N ALA A 453 2.00 11.55 22.87
CA ALA A 453 0.84 12.42 22.73
C ALA A 453 -0.03 11.94 21.56
N LEU A 454 -1.33 12.24 21.59
CA LEU A 454 -2.21 11.98 20.45
C LEU A 454 -1.72 12.73 19.20
N HIS A 455 -1.24 13.95 19.38
CA HIS A 455 -0.78 14.80 18.28
C HIS A 455 0.44 14.24 17.55
N THR A 456 1.37 13.57 18.23
CA THR A 456 2.52 12.93 17.56
C THR A 456 2.10 11.69 16.79
N LEU A 457 1.19 10.88 17.34
CA LEU A 457 0.63 9.74 16.61
C LEU A 457 -0.11 10.20 15.35
N VAL A 458 -0.96 11.23 15.48
CA VAL A 458 -1.69 11.82 14.34
C VAL A 458 -0.71 12.37 13.30
N LEU A 459 0.34 13.07 13.72
CA LEU A 459 1.37 13.58 12.81
C LEU A 459 2.10 12.45 12.08
N VAL A 460 2.50 11.38 12.77
CA VAL A 460 3.19 10.23 12.15
C VAL A 460 2.27 9.53 11.14
N ILE A 461 1.00 9.32 11.49
CA ILE A 461 0.01 8.75 10.57
C ILE A 461 -0.18 9.66 9.36
N ALA A 462 -0.29 10.98 9.56
CA ALA A 462 -0.41 11.94 8.46
C ALA A 462 0.81 11.94 7.53
N LEU A 463 2.02 11.86 8.09
CA LEU A 463 3.26 11.79 7.30
C LEU A 463 3.38 10.47 6.51
N LEU A 464 3.02 9.34 7.12
CA LEU A 464 2.99 8.04 6.44
C LEU A 464 1.93 8.02 5.33
N ALA A 465 0.74 8.57 5.58
CA ALA A 465 -0.30 8.68 4.58
C ALA A 465 0.13 9.58 3.42
N ALA A 466 0.70 10.76 3.70
CA ALA A 466 1.23 11.65 2.69
C ALA A 466 2.35 10.98 1.85
N GLY A 467 3.31 10.31 2.50
CA GLY A 467 4.37 9.60 1.79
C GLY A 467 3.86 8.44 0.93
N THR A 468 2.81 7.75 1.37
CA THR A 468 2.16 6.68 0.59
C THR A 468 1.43 7.25 -0.62
N VAL A 469 0.69 8.34 -0.45
CA VAL A 469 0.01 9.05 -1.55
C VAL A 469 1.03 9.56 -2.58
N MET A 470 2.08 10.25 -2.14
CA MET A 470 3.14 10.74 -3.02
C MET A 470 3.83 9.61 -3.79
N ARG A 471 4.03 8.45 -3.15
CA ARG A 471 4.63 7.29 -3.82
C ARG A 471 3.69 6.64 -4.81
N ALA A 472 2.40 6.52 -4.49
CA ALA A 472 1.39 5.99 -5.40
C ALA A 472 1.26 6.89 -6.64
N ASP A 473 1.23 8.20 -6.44
CA ASP A 473 1.20 9.22 -7.51
C ASP A 473 2.43 9.09 -8.42
N ALA A 474 3.64 9.04 -7.84
CA ALA A 474 4.87 8.87 -8.60
C ALA A 474 4.96 7.53 -9.39
N LEU A 475 4.30 6.47 -8.91
CA LEU A 475 4.19 5.21 -9.64
C LEU A 475 3.16 5.31 -10.77
N ASN A 476 2.02 5.94 -10.49
CA ASN A 476 0.98 6.19 -11.48
C ASN A 476 1.48 7.08 -12.62
N ASP A 477 2.32 8.08 -12.37
CA ASP A 477 2.89 8.92 -13.44
C ASP A 477 3.88 8.19 -14.35
N ARG A 478 4.51 7.11 -13.86
CA ARG A 478 5.56 6.40 -14.59
C ARG A 478 5.08 5.15 -15.32
N TYR A 479 4.13 4.42 -14.74
CA TYR A 479 3.71 3.10 -15.21
C TYR A 479 2.26 3.12 -15.70
N CYS A 480 1.93 2.28 -16.70
CA CYS A 480 0.57 2.27 -17.24
C CYS A 480 -0.45 1.76 -16.24
N SER A 481 -0.07 0.77 -15.42
CA SER A 481 -0.89 0.25 -14.32
C SER A 481 -0.10 0.33 -13.02
N ALA A 482 -0.68 1.00 -12.02
CA ALA A 482 -0.11 1.17 -10.69
C ALA A 482 -1.18 1.04 -9.59
N SER A 483 -0.78 0.48 -8.46
CA SER A 483 -1.53 0.42 -7.21
C SER A 483 -0.85 1.28 -6.15
N VAL A 484 -1.43 1.32 -4.94
CA VAL A 484 -0.88 2.09 -3.81
C VAL A 484 0.56 1.67 -3.46
N LEU A 485 0.94 0.41 -3.68
CA LEU A 485 2.24 -0.14 -3.27
C LEU A 485 3.07 -0.74 -4.41
N THR A 486 2.43 -1.13 -5.50
CA THR A 486 3.06 -1.86 -6.62
C THR A 486 2.72 -1.20 -7.94
N ALA A 487 3.48 -1.51 -8.99
CA ALA A 487 3.16 -1.09 -10.34
C ALA A 487 3.66 -2.14 -11.33
N ASN A 488 2.97 -2.25 -12.47
CA ASN A 488 3.41 -3.06 -13.58
C ASN A 488 4.65 -2.40 -14.21
N ARG A 489 5.80 -3.08 -14.15
CA ARG A 489 7.08 -2.52 -14.64
C ARG A 489 7.38 -2.87 -16.09
N ASP A 490 6.55 -3.70 -16.71
CA ASP A 490 6.70 -4.10 -18.10
C ASP A 490 6.08 -3.07 -19.07
N SER A 491 5.35 -2.08 -18.53
CA SER A 491 4.67 -1.03 -19.29
C SER A 491 4.90 0.34 -18.65
N ARG A 492 5.16 1.36 -19.46
CA ARG A 492 5.49 2.72 -19.02
C ARG A 492 4.73 3.77 -19.80
N ARG A 493 4.50 4.91 -19.15
CA ARG A 493 3.90 6.09 -19.77
C ARG A 493 4.98 6.89 -20.48
N GLU A 494 4.80 7.12 -21.77
CA GLU A 494 5.69 7.94 -22.62
C GLU A 494 4.88 9.01 -23.35
N GLN A 495 5.53 10.07 -23.82
CA GLN A 495 4.85 11.11 -24.60
C GLN A 495 4.84 10.75 -26.09
N GLY A 496 3.66 10.79 -26.71
CA GLY A 496 3.47 10.63 -28.14
C GLY A 496 3.86 11.88 -28.94
N PRO A 497 3.89 11.79 -30.28
CA PRO A 497 4.25 12.91 -31.17
C PRO A 497 3.35 14.15 -31.04
N ASP A 498 2.10 13.96 -30.58
CA ASP A 498 1.10 15.00 -30.35
C ASP A 498 1.08 15.53 -28.90
N GLY A 499 2.01 15.07 -28.06
CA GLY A 499 2.12 15.42 -26.64
C GLY A 499 1.17 14.66 -25.72
N ARG A 500 0.30 13.77 -26.24
CA ARG A 500 -0.53 12.90 -25.39
C ARG A 500 0.30 11.79 -24.78
N THR A 501 -0.14 11.26 -23.65
CA THR A 501 0.54 10.14 -23.00
C THR A 501 0.12 8.82 -23.64
N GLU A 502 1.10 8.00 -24.00
CA GLU A 502 0.94 6.67 -24.56
C GLU A 502 1.42 5.61 -23.57
N CYS A 503 0.79 4.44 -23.58
CA CYS A 503 1.28 3.28 -22.83
C CYS A 503 2.18 2.40 -23.70
N ILE A 504 3.46 2.32 -23.34
CA ILE A 504 4.52 1.66 -24.09
C ILE A 504 5.08 0.48 -23.31
N GLY A 505 5.37 -0.64 -23.96
CA GLY A 505 5.92 -1.83 -23.32
C GLY A 505 5.07 -3.07 -23.59
N ILE A 506 4.86 -3.93 -22.60
CA ILE A 506 4.13 -5.21 -22.72
C ILE A 506 2.83 -5.16 -21.89
N ALA A 507 1.76 -5.70 -22.46
CA ALA A 507 0.51 -5.98 -21.74
C ALA A 507 0.68 -7.22 -20.84
N THR A 508 1.05 -6.99 -19.58
CA THR A 508 1.05 -7.99 -18.51
C THR A 508 0.10 -7.56 -17.38
N ASP A 509 -0.35 -8.53 -16.57
CA ASP A 509 -1.32 -8.31 -15.49
C ASP A 509 -2.60 -7.59 -15.95
N GLU A 510 -2.87 -6.37 -15.45
CA GLU A 510 -4.06 -5.56 -15.73
C GLU A 510 -3.88 -4.58 -16.89
N VAL A 511 -2.72 -4.58 -17.56
CA VAL A 511 -2.45 -3.64 -18.65
C VAL A 511 -3.18 -4.06 -19.93
N ARG A 512 -3.97 -3.14 -20.48
CA ARG A 512 -4.59 -3.25 -21.81
C ARG A 512 -4.28 -1.99 -22.59
N PHE A 513 -3.79 -2.11 -23.83
CA PHE A 513 -3.51 -0.94 -24.65
C PHE A 513 -4.80 -0.29 -25.17
N ALA A 514 -5.89 -1.06 -25.26
CA ALA A 514 -7.20 -0.51 -25.60
C ALA A 514 -7.68 0.58 -24.62
N ASP A 515 -7.33 0.48 -23.33
CA ASP A 515 -7.71 1.48 -22.30
C ASP A 515 -7.00 2.82 -22.48
N TRP A 516 -5.96 2.87 -23.33
CA TRP A 516 -5.16 4.05 -23.66
C TRP A 516 -5.54 4.67 -25.01
N LEU A 517 -6.55 4.11 -25.69
CA LEU A 517 -7.10 4.69 -26.90
C LEU A 517 -8.09 5.80 -26.56
N PRO A 518 -8.20 6.85 -27.39
CA PRO A 518 -9.18 7.91 -27.16
C PRO A 518 -10.59 7.33 -27.12
N ALA A 519 -11.40 7.80 -26.16
CA ALA A 519 -12.82 7.44 -26.10
C ALA A 519 -13.54 8.02 -27.34
N PRO A 520 -14.55 7.32 -27.90
CA PRO A 520 -15.42 7.90 -28.91
C PRO A 520 -16.08 9.16 -28.34
N GLU A 521 -16.02 10.30 -29.05
CA GLU A 521 -16.75 11.48 -28.60
C GLU A 521 -18.28 11.26 -28.73
N PRO A 522 -19.08 11.59 -27.70
CA PRO A 522 -20.53 11.44 -27.76
C PRO A 522 -21.14 12.46 -28.74
N GLY A 523 -21.60 11.98 -29.89
CA GLY A 523 -22.26 12.80 -30.92
C GLY A 523 -21.60 12.74 -32.30
N ASP A 524 -20.43 12.11 -32.43
CA ASP A 524 -19.91 11.72 -33.74
C ASP A 524 -20.64 10.46 -34.21
N ASP A 525 -21.79 10.65 -34.85
CA ASP A 525 -22.35 9.66 -35.78
C ASP A 525 -21.31 9.30 -36.87
N ASP A 526 -20.26 10.13 -37.03
CA ASP A 526 -19.09 9.88 -37.86
C ASP A 526 -18.07 8.89 -37.29
N VAL A 527 -18.08 8.54 -35.99
CA VAL A 527 -17.26 7.41 -35.48
C VAL A 527 -17.97 6.08 -35.78
N GLU A 528 -19.30 6.07 -35.76
CA GLU A 528 -20.11 5.01 -36.39
C GLU A 528 -20.00 5.08 -37.93
N ALA A 529 -19.88 6.26 -38.55
CA ALA A 529 -19.70 6.39 -40.01
C ALA A 529 -18.26 6.11 -40.49
N LEU A 530 -17.25 6.18 -39.63
CA LEU A 530 -15.89 5.69 -39.87
C LEU A 530 -15.84 4.15 -39.76
N THR A 531 -16.85 3.52 -39.16
CA THR A 531 -17.15 2.09 -39.39
C THR A 531 -17.97 1.85 -40.66
N ALA A 532 -18.58 2.90 -41.24
CA ALA A 532 -19.41 2.82 -42.46
C ALA A 532 -18.68 3.18 -43.76
N GLY A 533 -17.36 3.42 -43.74
CA GLY A 533 -16.56 3.78 -44.92
C GLY A 533 -15.44 2.82 -45.35
N GLY A 534 -15.14 1.75 -44.60
CA GLY A 534 -14.12 0.73 -44.96
C GLY A 534 -13.39 0.13 -43.74
N GLU A 535 -13.91 -0.90 -43.08
CA GLU A 535 -13.81 -2.35 -43.44
C GLU A 535 -12.89 -3.25 -42.57
N THR A 536 -12.59 -2.91 -41.31
CA THR A 536 -12.11 -3.90 -40.31
C THR A 536 -13.18 -4.21 -39.25
N PRO A 537 -13.68 -5.45 -39.15
CA PRO A 537 -14.82 -5.82 -38.30
C PRO A 537 -14.43 -6.12 -36.85
N TRP A 538 -13.27 -5.64 -36.40
CA TRP A 538 -12.71 -5.88 -35.08
C TRP A 538 -11.99 -4.67 -34.52
N THR A 539 -12.01 -4.54 -33.20
CA THR A 539 -11.23 -3.52 -32.47
C THR A 539 -9.99 -4.12 -31.80
N VAL A 540 -9.06 -3.27 -31.37
CA VAL A 540 -7.92 -3.70 -30.54
C VAL A 540 -8.43 -4.33 -29.23
N ALA A 541 -9.45 -3.74 -28.60
CA ALA A 541 -10.06 -4.26 -27.38
C ALA A 541 -10.58 -5.69 -27.56
N ASP A 542 -11.31 -5.96 -28.66
CA ASP A 542 -11.83 -7.28 -28.98
C ASP A 542 -10.72 -8.34 -29.11
N LEU A 543 -9.63 -7.97 -29.76
CA LEU A 543 -8.49 -8.85 -29.99
C LEU A 543 -7.71 -9.10 -28.69
N GLU A 544 -7.44 -8.06 -27.90
CA GLU A 544 -6.81 -8.18 -26.58
C GLU A 544 -7.62 -9.09 -25.65
N ASP A 545 -8.94 -8.94 -25.61
CA ASP A 545 -9.82 -9.77 -24.77
C ASP A 545 -9.80 -11.24 -25.19
N ARG A 546 -9.68 -11.52 -26.49
CA ARG A 546 -9.64 -12.88 -27.01
C ARG A 546 -8.29 -13.53 -26.76
N ILE A 547 -7.19 -12.80 -26.99
CA ILE A 547 -5.83 -13.25 -26.69
C ILE A 547 -5.68 -13.51 -25.18
N SER A 548 -6.16 -12.60 -24.34
CA SER A 548 -6.13 -12.74 -22.87
C SER A 548 -6.88 -13.98 -22.40
N ARG A 549 -8.06 -14.26 -22.96
CA ARG A 549 -8.81 -15.50 -22.67
C ARG A 549 -8.04 -16.76 -23.07
N GLN A 550 -7.45 -16.80 -24.26
CA GLN A 550 -6.64 -17.94 -24.67
C GLN A 550 -5.39 -18.11 -23.81
N ASN A 551 -4.70 -17.02 -23.46
CA ASN A 551 -3.55 -17.06 -22.58
C ASN A 551 -3.92 -17.61 -21.20
N THR A 552 -5.03 -17.17 -20.64
CA THR A 552 -5.55 -17.65 -19.35
C THR A 552 -5.83 -19.14 -19.39
N ASP A 553 -6.45 -19.63 -20.47
CA ASP A 553 -6.71 -21.05 -20.67
C ASP A 553 -5.42 -21.88 -20.77
N VAL A 554 -4.44 -21.40 -21.54
CA VAL A 554 -3.12 -22.03 -21.69
C VAL A 554 -2.40 -22.12 -20.34
N LEU A 555 -2.39 -21.04 -19.57
CA LEU A 555 -1.75 -20.99 -18.26
C LEU A 555 -2.43 -21.92 -17.24
N ALA A 556 -3.77 -22.00 -17.27
CA ALA A 556 -4.53 -22.81 -16.33
C ALA A 556 -4.48 -24.32 -16.64
N ARG A 557 -4.49 -24.71 -17.92
CA ARG A 557 -4.70 -26.12 -18.33
C ARG A 557 -3.48 -26.78 -18.97
N HIS A 558 -2.48 -26.01 -19.39
CA HIS A 558 -1.36 -26.50 -20.19
C HIS A 558 0.01 -26.10 -19.61
N ALA A 559 0.13 -26.00 -18.28
CA ALA A 559 1.38 -25.67 -17.60
C ALA A 559 2.56 -26.54 -18.10
N GLY A 560 3.66 -25.89 -18.51
CA GLY A 560 4.86 -26.54 -19.03
C GLY A 560 4.75 -27.10 -20.46
N LYS A 561 3.61 -26.94 -21.13
CA LYS A 561 3.37 -27.37 -22.52
C LYS A 561 2.93 -26.20 -23.41
N TYR A 562 3.62 -25.07 -23.29
CA TYR A 562 3.38 -23.91 -24.16
C TYR A 562 4.67 -23.15 -24.43
N VAL A 563 4.63 -22.30 -25.46
CA VAL A 563 5.65 -21.28 -25.74
C VAL A 563 4.96 -19.91 -25.79
N THR A 564 5.72 -18.86 -25.47
CA THR A 564 5.25 -17.48 -25.49
C THR A 564 5.89 -16.72 -26.63
N VAL A 565 5.07 -16.16 -27.53
CA VAL A 565 5.50 -15.22 -28.57
C VAL A 565 5.07 -13.82 -28.17
N VAL A 566 5.92 -12.83 -28.43
CA VAL A 566 5.55 -11.42 -28.26
C VAL A 566 5.19 -10.83 -29.63
N TYR A 567 3.98 -10.32 -29.77
CA TYR A 567 3.64 -9.45 -30.90
C TYR A 567 4.01 -8.01 -30.55
N ALA A 568 4.82 -7.37 -31.39
CA ALA A 568 5.33 -6.02 -31.21
C ALA A 568 4.79 -5.11 -32.33
N GLY A 569 3.85 -4.22 -32.02
CA GLY A 569 3.14 -3.43 -33.03
C GLY A 569 2.75 -2.01 -32.57
N PRO A 570 2.28 -1.15 -33.51
CA PRO A 570 1.79 0.18 -33.20
C PRO A 570 0.34 0.11 -32.72
N LEU A 571 0.15 0.07 -31.40
CA LEU A 571 -1.15 -0.08 -30.75
C LEU A 571 -1.65 1.21 -30.06
N SER A 572 -1.06 2.36 -30.38
CA SER A 572 -1.55 3.69 -30.02
C SER A 572 -2.26 4.36 -31.20
N ALA A 573 -3.21 5.27 -30.93
CA ALA A 573 -3.96 5.99 -31.96
C ALA A 573 -3.31 7.32 -32.36
N ASP A 574 -3.18 7.56 -33.68
CA ASP A 574 -2.76 8.83 -34.25
C ASP A 574 -3.99 9.74 -34.49
N THR A 575 -4.21 10.73 -33.61
CA THR A 575 -5.32 11.68 -33.77
C THR A 575 -5.02 12.83 -34.73
N SER A 576 -3.75 13.00 -35.14
CA SER A 576 -3.36 14.09 -36.04
C SER A 576 -3.67 13.79 -37.52
N ALA A 577 -3.78 12.50 -37.88
CA ALA A 577 -4.02 12.03 -39.24
C ALA A 577 -5.53 11.88 -39.58
N GLY A 578 -6.45 12.22 -38.68
CA GLY A 578 -7.90 12.14 -38.92
C GLY A 578 -8.48 10.72 -38.96
N SER A 579 -7.65 9.66 -38.98
CA SER A 579 -8.11 8.29 -38.82
C SER A 579 -7.78 7.77 -37.42
N SER A 580 -8.79 7.58 -36.57
CA SER A 580 -8.68 6.90 -35.26
C SER A 580 -8.35 5.39 -35.36
N LEU A 581 -8.00 4.89 -36.55
CA LEU A 581 -7.72 3.48 -36.81
C LEU A 581 -6.30 3.13 -36.36
N VAL A 582 -6.20 2.26 -35.35
CA VAL A 582 -4.93 1.74 -34.85
C VAL A 582 -4.30 0.86 -35.93
N LYS A 583 -3.20 1.33 -36.55
CA LYS A 583 -2.53 0.66 -37.68
C LYS A 583 -2.11 -0.78 -37.39
N GLY A 584 -1.83 -1.12 -36.13
CA GLY A 584 -1.45 -2.47 -35.70
C GLY A 584 -2.62 -3.46 -35.54
N ALA A 585 -3.88 -3.07 -35.78
CA ALA A 585 -5.05 -3.92 -35.53
C ALA A 585 -5.14 -5.13 -36.49
N GLU A 586 -4.81 -4.95 -37.78
CA GLU A 586 -4.81 -6.06 -38.76
C GLU A 586 -3.72 -7.10 -38.45
N GLU A 587 -2.51 -6.64 -38.12
CA GLU A 587 -1.41 -7.51 -37.72
C GLU A 587 -1.78 -8.30 -36.44
N LEU A 588 -2.36 -7.63 -35.43
CA LEU A 588 -2.83 -8.28 -34.21
C LEU A 588 -3.91 -9.33 -34.48
N ALA A 589 -4.82 -9.08 -35.44
CA ALA A 589 -5.83 -10.06 -35.85
C ALA A 589 -5.18 -11.30 -36.48
N GLY A 590 -4.13 -11.13 -37.29
CA GLY A 590 -3.35 -12.24 -37.86
C GLY A 590 -2.67 -13.08 -36.78
N VAL A 591 -2.08 -12.43 -35.77
CA VAL A 591 -1.48 -13.11 -34.61
C VAL A 591 -2.53 -13.89 -33.81
N TYR A 592 -3.67 -13.27 -33.51
CA TYR A 592 -4.77 -13.94 -32.81
C TYR A 592 -5.30 -15.14 -33.60
N LEU A 593 -5.47 -15.01 -34.93
CA LEU A 593 -5.91 -16.11 -35.78
C LEU A 593 -4.93 -17.29 -35.70
N ALA A 594 -3.62 -17.02 -35.81
CA ALA A 594 -2.61 -18.06 -35.65
C ALA A 594 -2.69 -18.71 -34.26
N GLN A 595 -2.86 -17.91 -33.21
CA GLN A 595 -3.03 -18.40 -31.84
C GLN A 595 -4.23 -19.33 -31.70
N ALA A 596 -5.39 -18.93 -32.22
CA ALA A 596 -6.61 -19.73 -32.16
C ALA A 596 -6.44 -21.09 -32.84
N VAL A 597 -5.94 -21.09 -34.08
CA VAL A 597 -5.74 -22.31 -34.88
C VAL A 597 -4.69 -23.23 -34.22
N ILE A 598 -3.60 -22.66 -33.71
CA ILE A 598 -2.55 -23.43 -33.01
C ILE A 598 -3.10 -24.04 -31.73
N ASN A 599 -3.80 -23.25 -30.91
CA ASN A 599 -4.30 -23.70 -29.61
C ASN A 599 -5.41 -24.74 -29.73
N GLU A 600 -6.17 -24.73 -30.82
CA GLU A 600 -7.13 -25.80 -31.12
C GLU A 600 -6.43 -27.10 -31.54
N ASN A 601 -5.43 -27.02 -32.42
CA ASN A 601 -4.92 -28.19 -33.14
C ASN A 601 -3.60 -28.77 -32.62
N SER A 602 -2.86 -28.06 -31.77
CA SER A 602 -1.50 -28.46 -31.34
C SER A 602 -1.43 -28.92 -29.89
N SER A 603 -0.52 -29.86 -29.59
CA SER A 603 -0.29 -30.35 -28.24
C SER A 603 0.43 -29.33 -27.35
N VAL A 604 1.47 -28.68 -27.90
CA VAL A 604 2.10 -27.49 -27.33
C VAL A 604 1.24 -26.28 -27.70
N LYS A 605 0.88 -25.47 -26.71
CA LYS A 605 0.04 -24.28 -26.91
C LYS A 605 0.87 -23.02 -27.17
N LEU A 606 0.24 -22.02 -27.77
CA LEU A 606 0.77 -20.69 -27.99
C LEU A 606 0.13 -19.69 -27.03
N ARG A 607 0.97 -19.08 -26.19
CA ARG A 607 0.68 -17.86 -25.46
C ARG A 607 1.18 -16.66 -26.26
N VAL A 608 0.38 -15.61 -26.35
CA VAL A 608 0.75 -14.37 -27.06
C VAL A 608 0.80 -13.24 -26.05
N LEU A 609 1.96 -12.61 -25.90
CA LEU A 609 2.08 -11.32 -25.22
C LEU A 609 2.01 -10.20 -26.24
N ILE A 610 1.29 -9.14 -25.91
CA ILE A 610 1.10 -7.99 -26.78
C ILE A 610 2.06 -6.90 -26.29
N ALA A 611 2.79 -6.28 -27.20
CA ALA A 611 3.69 -5.18 -26.91
C ALA A 611 3.41 -3.99 -27.83
N ASN A 612 3.33 -2.81 -27.23
CA ASN A 612 3.05 -1.55 -27.91
C ASN A 612 4.31 -0.70 -28.01
N GLY A 613 4.65 -0.30 -29.23
CA GLY A 613 5.75 0.63 -29.52
C GLY A 613 5.28 2.05 -29.78
N GLY A 614 4.02 2.38 -29.47
CA GLY A 614 3.49 3.72 -29.62
C GLY A 614 2.92 4.01 -30.99
N VAL A 615 2.52 5.27 -31.23
CA VAL A 615 2.05 5.71 -32.55
C VAL A 615 3.15 5.44 -33.57
N ASP A 616 2.81 4.71 -34.63
CA ASP A 616 3.73 4.40 -35.73
C ASP A 616 5.04 3.69 -35.32
N LEU A 617 5.06 3.03 -34.14
CA LEU A 617 6.24 2.42 -33.51
C LEU A 617 7.34 3.44 -33.10
N GLY A 618 6.98 4.70 -32.86
CA GLY A 618 7.94 5.75 -32.47
C GLY A 618 8.78 5.43 -31.22
N HIS A 619 8.22 4.64 -30.31
CA HIS A 619 8.84 4.19 -29.05
C HIS A 619 9.33 2.73 -29.13
N GLN A 620 9.82 2.29 -30.28
CA GLN A 620 10.21 0.88 -30.45
C GLN A 620 11.41 0.44 -29.62
N GLU A 621 12.36 1.33 -29.28
CA GLU A 621 13.47 0.95 -28.39
C GLU A 621 12.98 0.70 -26.97
N GLU A 622 12.05 1.53 -26.51
CA GLU A 622 11.37 1.45 -25.22
C GLU A 622 10.68 0.10 -25.09
N MET A 623 9.90 -0.25 -26.11
CA MET A 623 9.22 -1.53 -26.24
C MET A 623 10.22 -2.70 -26.26
N ALA A 624 11.29 -2.63 -27.05
CA ALA A 624 12.28 -3.71 -27.12
C ALA A 624 13.00 -3.93 -25.77
N LYS A 625 13.30 -2.86 -25.03
CA LYS A 625 13.87 -2.94 -23.68
C LYS A 625 12.91 -3.64 -22.71
N ALA A 626 11.62 -3.33 -22.77
CA ALA A 626 10.60 -4.01 -21.97
C ALA A 626 10.50 -5.50 -22.33
N ILE A 627 10.48 -5.84 -23.62
CA ILE A 627 10.48 -7.23 -24.12
C ILE A 627 11.70 -8.00 -23.62
N ALA A 628 12.89 -7.42 -23.73
CA ALA A 628 14.13 -8.03 -23.25
C ALA A 628 14.11 -8.25 -21.74
N ALA A 629 13.64 -7.26 -20.96
CA ALA A 629 13.54 -7.35 -19.51
C ALA A 629 12.54 -8.45 -19.09
N TYR A 630 11.39 -8.54 -19.74
CA TYR A 630 10.40 -9.59 -19.45
C TYR A 630 10.93 -10.98 -19.80
N ALA A 631 11.54 -11.12 -20.98
CA ALA A 631 12.14 -12.37 -21.42
C ALA A 631 13.27 -12.84 -20.50
N ALA A 632 13.99 -11.96 -19.81
CA ALA A 632 14.99 -12.37 -18.82
C ALA A 632 14.37 -13.15 -17.64
N HIS A 633 13.09 -12.90 -17.33
CA HIS A 633 12.37 -13.54 -16.21
C HIS A 633 11.52 -14.73 -16.65
N ASP A 634 10.90 -14.66 -17.84
CA ASP A 634 10.07 -15.74 -18.38
C ASP A 634 10.79 -16.52 -19.50
N PRO A 635 11.30 -17.73 -19.22
CA PRO A 635 12.01 -18.53 -20.21
C PRO A 635 11.11 -19.08 -21.32
N THR A 636 9.78 -19.02 -21.17
CA THR A 636 8.84 -19.45 -22.21
C THR A 636 8.78 -18.47 -23.37
N VAL A 637 9.29 -17.25 -23.21
CA VAL A 637 9.41 -16.28 -24.31
C VAL A 637 10.48 -16.74 -25.30
N VAL A 638 10.03 -17.07 -26.52
CA VAL A 638 10.86 -17.70 -27.56
C VAL A 638 11.24 -16.78 -28.72
N GLY A 639 10.56 -15.64 -28.89
CA GLY A 639 10.83 -14.69 -29.96
C GLY A 639 9.75 -13.63 -30.12
N VAL A 640 9.95 -12.75 -31.10
CA VAL A 640 9.10 -11.60 -31.40
C VAL A 640 8.55 -11.70 -32.82
N VAL A 641 7.29 -11.32 -33.00
CA VAL A 641 6.63 -11.13 -34.30
C VAL A 641 6.21 -9.67 -34.42
N GLY A 642 6.28 -9.10 -35.64
CA GLY A 642 5.88 -7.73 -35.90
C GLY A 642 7.08 -6.83 -36.18
N THR A 643 7.20 -5.70 -35.47
CA THR A 643 8.18 -4.62 -35.76
C THR A 643 8.05 -4.10 -37.20
N GLY A 644 6.80 -3.94 -37.65
CA GLY A 644 6.42 -3.69 -39.05
C GLY A 644 6.85 -2.36 -39.68
N ARG A 645 7.53 -1.49 -38.93
CA ARG A 645 7.97 -0.16 -39.39
C ARG A 645 9.50 -0.09 -39.47
N ASP A 646 10.01 0.41 -40.58
CA ASP A 646 11.41 0.80 -40.71
C ASP A 646 11.61 2.25 -40.27
N LEU A 647 12.25 2.43 -39.12
CA LEU A 647 12.57 3.73 -38.55
C LEU A 647 14.07 3.82 -38.23
N LYS A 648 14.56 5.03 -37.95
CA LYS A 648 15.95 5.26 -37.51
C LYS A 648 16.34 4.41 -36.29
N SER A 649 15.41 4.17 -35.37
CA SER A 649 15.60 3.33 -34.18
C SER A 649 15.58 1.82 -34.46
N SER A 650 15.21 1.34 -35.66
CA SER A 650 15.00 -0.10 -35.92
C SER A 650 16.28 -0.92 -35.79
N ARG A 651 17.46 -0.32 -36.05
CA ARG A 651 18.76 -0.95 -35.75
C ARG A 651 18.96 -1.20 -34.25
N ALA A 652 18.66 -0.21 -33.41
CA ALA A 652 18.83 -0.31 -31.97
C ALA A 652 17.81 -1.29 -31.35
N THR A 653 16.56 -1.24 -31.82
CA THR A 653 15.50 -2.20 -31.48
C THR A 653 15.93 -3.64 -31.77
N THR A 654 16.33 -3.93 -33.02
CA THR A 654 16.72 -5.29 -33.43
C THR A 654 17.95 -5.78 -32.69
N ARG A 655 18.93 -4.89 -32.44
CA ARG A 655 20.10 -5.20 -31.60
C ARG A 655 19.73 -5.56 -30.17
N THR A 656 18.85 -4.79 -29.55
CA THR A 656 18.37 -5.05 -28.18
C THR A 656 17.72 -6.43 -28.07
N LEU A 657 16.88 -6.79 -29.04
CA LEU A 657 16.26 -8.12 -29.09
C LEU A 657 17.28 -9.23 -29.37
N MET A 658 18.28 -8.97 -30.22
CA MET A 658 19.37 -9.90 -30.51
C MET A 658 20.19 -10.21 -29.25
N GLU A 659 20.55 -9.17 -28.48
CA GLU A 659 21.29 -9.29 -27.22
C GLU A 659 20.48 -10.05 -26.15
N ALA A 660 19.15 -9.96 -26.19
CA ALA A 660 18.24 -10.76 -25.37
C ALA A 660 18.07 -12.22 -25.85
N GLY A 661 18.70 -12.60 -26.97
CA GLY A 661 18.60 -13.92 -27.58
C GLY A 661 17.26 -14.18 -28.25
N LEU A 662 16.53 -13.14 -28.66
CA LEU A 662 15.20 -13.23 -29.25
C LEU A 662 15.29 -13.07 -30.79
N PRO A 663 14.87 -14.08 -31.56
CA PRO A 663 14.65 -13.92 -32.99
C PRO A 663 13.40 -13.07 -33.25
N VAL A 664 13.44 -12.30 -34.34
CA VAL A 664 12.35 -11.46 -34.84
C VAL A 664 11.89 -12.01 -36.18
N VAL A 665 10.61 -12.37 -36.28
CA VAL A 665 9.96 -12.75 -37.55
C VAL A 665 9.01 -11.63 -37.95
N SER A 666 9.44 -10.80 -38.89
CA SER A 666 8.68 -9.63 -39.32
C SER A 666 7.79 -9.93 -40.51
N GLY A 667 6.52 -9.55 -40.40
CA GLY A 667 5.52 -9.69 -41.45
C GLY A 667 5.64 -8.64 -42.55
N THR A 668 5.72 -7.37 -42.17
CA THR A 668 5.47 -6.20 -43.03
C THR A 668 6.67 -5.28 -43.22
N ASN A 669 7.71 -5.36 -42.38
CA ASN A 669 8.88 -4.48 -42.52
C ASN A 669 9.77 -4.93 -43.69
N SER A 670 9.88 -4.07 -44.70
CA SER A 670 10.61 -4.31 -45.95
C SER A 670 12.06 -3.80 -45.95
N ALA A 671 12.60 -3.37 -44.80
CA ALA A 671 13.95 -2.83 -44.73
C ALA A 671 14.99 -3.84 -45.26
N THR A 672 15.83 -3.37 -46.19
CA THR A 672 16.81 -4.22 -46.86
C THR A 672 18.02 -4.52 -45.97
N TYR A 673 18.37 -3.58 -45.08
CA TYR A 673 19.55 -3.71 -44.23
C TYR A 673 19.35 -4.64 -43.03
N LEU A 674 18.12 -4.80 -42.53
CA LEU A 674 17.85 -5.60 -41.33
C LEU A 674 18.31 -7.07 -41.46
N PRO A 675 17.90 -7.85 -42.48
CA PRO A 675 18.39 -9.21 -42.64
C PRO A 675 19.90 -9.29 -42.95
N ARG A 676 20.51 -8.20 -43.46
CA ARG A 676 21.95 -8.13 -43.77
C ARG A 676 22.81 -7.83 -42.57
N GLU A 677 22.32 -7.03 -41.63
CA GLU A 677 23.05 -6.60 -40.44
C GLU A 677 22.78 -7.53 -39.23
N PHE A 678 21.61 -8.18 -39.16
CA PHE A 678 21.16 -8.88 -37.96
C PHE A 678 20.76 -10.33 -38.21
N ALA A 679 21.51 -11.26 -37.59
CA ALA A 679 21.29 -12.70 -37.72
C ALA A 679 20.01 -13.22 -37.03
N ASN A 680 19.41 -12.41 -36.14
CA ASN A 680 18.15 -12.70 -35.46
C ASN A 680 16.92 -12.21 -36.25
N TRP A 681 17.10 -11.60 -37.41
CA TRP A 681 16.00 -11.05 -38.22
C TRP A 681 15.57 -12.00 -39.36
N PHE A 682 14.27 -12.24 -39.48
CA PHE A 682 13.67 -13.08 -40.51
C PHE A 682 12.51 -12.34 -41.18
N SER A 683 12.63 -12.05 -42.49
CA SER A 683 11.69 -11.21 -43.23
C SER A 683 10.69 -12.05 -44.02
N LEU A 684 9.39 -11.82 -43.83
CA LEU A 684 8.37 -12.33 -44.74
C LEU A 684 8.17 -11.37 -45.91
N ALA A 685 8.03 -10.08 -45.61
CA ALA A 685 8.02 -9.00 -46.58
C ALA A 685 9.23 -9.06 -47.51
N ALA A 686 9.00 -8.74 -48.78
CA ALA A 686 10.08 -8.55 -49.74
C ALA A 686 10.86 -7.27 -49.42
N THR A 687 12.20 -7.33 -49.49
CA THR A 687 13.03 -6.15 -49.21
C THR A 687 12.83 -5.03 -50.23
N ASP A 688 12.92 -3.78 -49.79
CA ASP A 688 12.74 -2.59 -50.64
C ASP A 688 13.60 -2.65 -51.90
N GLU A 689 14.88 -3.03 -51.76
CA GLU A 689 15.78 -3.21 -52.90
C GLU A 689 15.24 -4.23 -53.91
N TRP A 690 14.78 -5.38 -53.42
CA TRP A 690 14.27 -6.44 -54.27
C TRP A 690 12.96 -6.03 -54.95
N GLN A 691 12.06 -5.34 -54.24
CA GLN A 691 10.83 -4.79 -54.80
C GLN A 691 11.13 -3.80 -55.93
N THR A 692 12.03 -2.84 -55.70
CA THR A 692 12.42 -1.88 -56.74
C THR A 692 13.06 -2.59 -57.94
N GLN A 693 13.86 -3.63 -57.72
CA GLN A 693 14.39 -4.43 -58.83
C GLN A 693 13.28 -5.07 -59.67
N GLN A 694 12.19 -5.56 -59.06
CA GLN A 694 11.05 -6.10 -59.80
C GLN A 694 10.28 -5.01 -60.56
N LEU A 695 10.07 -3.84 -59.96
CA LEU A 695 9.50 -2.67 -60.64
C LEU A 695 10.37 -2.21 -61.83
N GLY A 696 11.66 -2.50 -61.80
CA GLY A 696 12.58 -2.33 -62.92
C GLY A 696 12.14 -3.03 -64.22
N LEU A 697 11.40 -4.14 -64.14
CA LEU A 697 10.83 -4.85 -65.30
C LEU A 697 9.76 -4.01 -66.01
N ILE A 698 9.04 -3.18 -65.25
CA ILE A 698 8.03 -2.25 -65.77
C ILE A 698 8.74 -1.02 -66.33
N ALA A 699 9.68 -0.45 -65.57
CA ALA A 699 10.47 0.70 -66.00
C ALA A 699 11.20 0.45 -67.34
N ALA A 700 11.75 -0.75 -67.54
CA ALA A 700 12.37 -1.18 -68.80
C ALA A 700 11.40 -1.11 -70.00
N GLN A 701 10.12 -1.44 -69.79
CA GLN A 701 9.09 -1.37 -70.83
C GLN A 701 8.59 0.05 -71.11
N LEU A 702 8.66 0.93 -70.10
CA LEU A 702 8.32 2.35 -70.24
C LEU A 702 9.42 3.16 -70.94
N ARG A 703 10.65 2.64 -70.94
CA ARG A 703 11.81 3.25 -71.61
C ARG A 703 11.74 3.07 -73.13
N ARG A 704 11.89 4.18 -73.86
CA ARG A 704 11.96 4.25 -75.33
C ARG A 704 13.38 4.65 -75.78
N PRO A 705 14.23 3.71 -76.21
CA PRO A 705 15.66 3.96 -76.41
C PRO A 705 15.97 5.08 -77.42
N ASP A 706 15.06 5.36 -78.36
CA ASP A 706 15.16 6.42 -79.37
C ASP A 706 14.96 7.85 -78.83
N ARG A 707 14.52 8.02 -77.57
CA ARG A 707 14.22 9.34 -76.99
C ARG A 707 14.88 9.54 -75.65
N ARG A 708 15.28 10.78 -75.37
CA ARG A 708 15.67 11.19 -74.02
C ARG A 708 14.42 11.29 -73.16
N GLN A 709 14.36 10.49 -72.09
CA GLN A 709 13.26 10.51 -71.13
C GLN A 709 13.81 10.86 -69.75
N TYR A 710 13.16 11.83 -69.11
CA TYR A 710 13.49 12.22 -67.75
C TYR A 710 12.72 11.35 -66.75
N ALA A 711 13.36 11.03 -65.63
CA ALA A 711 12.70 10.38 -64.50
C ALA A 711 13.04 11.11 -63.20
N LEU A 712 12.11 11.08 -62.26
CA LEU A 712 12.23 11.77 -60.97
C LEU A 712 11.96 10.80 -59.83
N VAL A 713 12.68 10.98 -58.72
CA VAL A 713 12.30 10.41 -57.42
C VAL A 713 11.66 11.52 -56.58
N LEU A 714 10.44 11.26 -56.11
CA LEU A 714 9.72 12.11 -55.18
C LEU A 714 9.54 11.34 -53.87
N ALA A 715 10.13 11.83 -52.79
CA ALA A 715 10.15 11.14 -51.49
C ALA A 715 9.69 12.07 -50.37
N ARG A 716 9.33 11.51 -49.20
CA ARG A 716 9.14 12.33 -48.00
C ARG A 716 10.47 12.97 -47.56
N ASP A 717 10.39 14.13 -46.95
CA ASP A 717 11.49 14.70 -46.17
C ASP A 717 11.53 14.04 -44.79
N THR A 718 12.64 13.35 -44.51
CA THR A 718 12.89 12.59 -43.29
C THR A 718 13.84 13.30 -42.33
N ALA A 719 14.20 14.56 -42.60
CA ALA A 719 15.07 15.34 -41.72
C ALA A 719 14.49 15.53 -40.31
N LYS A 720 13.16 15.64 -40.21
CA LYS A 720 12.42 15.83 -38.95
C LYS A 720 11.56 14.63 -38.54
N THR A 721 11.67 13.50 -39.24
CA THR A 721 10.90 12.28 -38.95
C THR A 721 11.85 11.10 -38.79
N ASP A 722 11.36 10.01 -38.20
CA ASP A 722 12.14 8.78 -38.05
C ASP A 722 11.91 7.77 -39.18
N ASP A 723 11.07 8.07 -40.17
CA ASP A 723 10.67 7.17 -41.26
C ASP A 723 11.83 6.86 -42.22
N LEU A 724 12.47 5.69 -42.07
CA LEU A 724 13.61 5.27 -42.88
C LEU A 724 13.19 4.52 -44.16
N TYR A 725 11.98 3.96 -44.19
CA TYR A 725 11.42 3.26 -45.35
C TYR A 725 11.43 4.15 -46.60
N THR A 726 10.96 5.40 -46.47
CA THR A 726 10.91 6.31 -47.62
C THR A 726 12.30 6.67 -48.17
N ASP A 727 13.32 6.67 -47.32
CA ASP A 727 14.71 6.86 -47.73
C ASP A 727 15.27 5.64 -48.48
N GLU A 728 15.00 4.42 -48.02
CA GLU A 728 15.40 3.19 -48.73
C GLU A 728 14.72 3.11 -50.10
N GLN A 729 13.40 3.30 -50.15
CA GLN A 729 12.61 3.33 -51.39
C GLN A 729 13.15 4.39 -52.38
N ALA A 730 13.44 5.60 -51.92
CA ALA A 730 14.01 6.65 -52.76
C ALA A 730 15.39 6.26 -53.30
N ARG A 731 16.26 5.71 -52.43
CA ARG A 731 17.63 5.30 -52.77
C ARG A 731 17.64 4.20 -53.83
N TYR A 732 16.90 3.11 -53.62
CA TYR A 732 16.85 2.01 -54.58
C TYR A 732 16.10 2.42 -55.84
N GLY A 733 15.00 3.17 -55.72
CA GLY A 733 14.23 3.73 -56.84
C GLY A 733 15.08 4.55 -57.79
N GLN A 734 15.87 5.48 -57.25
CA GLN A 734 16.82 6.29 -58.00
C GLN A 734 17.84 5.42 -58.76
N GLY A 735 18.41 4.42 -58.06
CA GLY A 735 19.38 3.50 -58.65
C GLY A 735 18.78 2.64 -59.76
N MET A 736 17.55 2.17 -59.58
CA MET A 736 16.82 1.40 -60.58
C MET A 736 16.53 2.22 -61.83
N LEU A 737 16.00 3.45 -61.69
CA LEU A 737 15.71 4.32 -62.83
C LEU A 737 16.98 4.62 -63.66
N GLY A 738 18.10 4.86 -62.98
CA GLY A 738 19.40 5.04 -63.63
C GLY A 738 19.84 3.80 -64.41
N ARG A 739 19.73 2.61 -63.82
CA ARG A 739 20.07 1.33 -64.49
C ARG A 739 19.19 1.04 -65.71
N GLN A 740 17.93 1.48 -65.70
CA GLN A 740 17.01 1.34 -66.84
C GLN A 740 17.20 2.43 -67.92
N GLY A 741 18.23 3.29 -67.78
CA GLY A 741 18.64 4.23 -68.81
C GLY A 741 17.80 5.51 -68.91
N PHE A 742 17.03 5.86 -67.87
CA PHE A 742 16.39 7.18 -67.77
C PHE A 742 17.42 8.26 -67.47
N THR A 743 17.15 9.51 -67.88
CA THR A 743 17.91 10.67 -67.41
C THR A 743 17.37 11.11 -66.05
N PRO A 744 18.08 10.91 -64.94
CA PRO A 744 17.58 11.28 -63.63
C PRO A 744 17.53 12.80 -63.47
N LEU A 745 16.43 13.29 -62.90
CA LEU A 745 16.32 14.63 -62.35
C LEU A 745 16.77 14.62 -60.89
N PRO A 746 17.15 15.78 -60.31
CA PRO A 746 17.41 15.89 -58.88
C PRO A 746 16.21 15.39 -58.07
N GLN A 747 16.48 14.50 -57.10
CA GLN A 747 15.45 14.01 -56.18
C GLN A 747 14.76 15.20 -55.50
N ARG A 748 13.44 15.07 -55.32
CA ARG A 748 12.63 16.04 -54.58
C ARG A 748 12.12 15.40 -53.30
N ARG A 749 12.08 16.21 -52.24
CA ARG A 749 11.60 15.81 -50.92
C ARG A 749 10.49 16.75 -50.48
N TYR A 750 9.32 16.21 -50.14
CA TYR A 750 8.17 16.98 -49.65
C TYR A 750 8.01 16.83 -48.15
N THR A 751 7.61 17.92 -47.50
CA THR A 751 7.34 17.99 -46.07
C THR A 751 5.92 17.56 -45.73
N LEU A 752 5.72 17.16 -44.48
CA LEU A 752 4.40 16.96 -43.88
C LEU A 752 4.08 18.14 -42.96
N SER A 753 2.90 18.73 -43.12
CA SER A 753 2.39 19.82 -42.29
C SER A 753 1.08 19.40 -41.65
N GLY A 754 1.07 19.27 -40.33
CA GLY A 754 -0.06 18.69 -39.57
C GLY A 754 -0.43 17.29 -40.08
N GLY A 755 0.56 16.45 -40.41
CA GLY A 755 0.35 15.11 -40.97
C GLY A 755 -0.01 15.07 -42.46
N LYS A 756 -0.27 16.20 -43.12
CA LYS A 756 -0.66 16.26 -44.53
C LYS A 756 0.52 16.57 -45.45
N PRO A 757 0.63 15.93 -46.63
CA PRO A 757 1.75 16.13 -47.53
C PRO A 757 1.66 17.45 -48.31
N GLU A 758 2.74 18.24 -48.28
CA GLU A 758 2.83 19.52 -48.99
C GLU A 758 3.31 19.32 -50.43
N LEU A 759 2.42 18.86 -51.31
CA LEU A 759 2.78 18.44 -52.68
C LEU A 759 2.58 19.50 -53.77
N ARG A 760 1.88 20.59 -53.48
CA ARG A 760 1.50 21.61 -54.49
C ARG A 760 2.71 22.27 -55.16
N SER A 761 3.66 22.78 -54.37
CA SER A 761 4.88 23.42 -54.90
C SER A 761 5.71 22.44 -55.73
N HIS A 762 5.85 21.20 -55.25
CA HIS A 762 6.57 20.16 -55.99
C HIS A 762 5.90 19.83 -57.32
N ALA A 763 4.58 19.64 -57.35
CA ALA A 763 3.86 19.40 -58.59
C ALA A 763 4.00 20.56 -59.58
N GLN A 764 3.93 21.81 -59.11
CA GLN A 764 4.16 23.00 -59.95
C GLN A 764 5.55 23.01 -60.58
N GLU A 765 6.59 22.77 -59.78
CA GLU A 765 7.97 22.71 -60.28
C GLU A 765 8.18 21.55 -61.27
N ILE A 766 7.57 20.40 -61.02
CA ILE A 766 7.66 19.20 -61.87
C ILE A 766 6.96 19.45 -63.21
N CYS A 767 5.73 19.96 -63.18
CA CYS A 767 4.84 20.03 -64.34
C CYS A 767 5.09 21.26 -65.22
N ARG A 768 5.55 22.37 -64.65
CA ARG A 768 5.84 23.61 -65.39
C ARG A 768 7.30 23.73 -65.84
N GLY A 769 8.16 22.81 -65.42
CA GLY A 769 9.57 22.79 -65.81
C GLY A 769 9.80 22.37 -67.27
N GLY A 770 10.89 22.83 -67.88
CA GLY A 770 11.28 22.42 -69.25
C GLY A 770 11.76 20.96 -69.40
N ARG A 771 11.78 20.19 -68.29
CA ARG A 771 12.22 18.79 -68.23
C ARG A 771 11.21 17.94 -67.46
N ILE A 772 9.99 17.84 -67.99
CA ILE A 772 8.90 17.07 -67.36
C ILE A 772 9.26 15.57 -67.37
N PRO A 773 9.23 14.87 -66.22
CA PRO A 773 9.51 13.44 -66.17
C PRO A 773 8.42 12.63 -66.85
N SER A 774 8.78 11.55 -67.55
CA SER A 774 7.81 10.55 -68.03
C SER A 774 7.54 9.45 -67.00
N VAL A 775 8.44 9.32 -66.01
CA VAL A 775 8.33 8.36 -64.91
C VAL A 775 8.67 9.06 -63.59
N ILE A 776 7.81 8.91 -62.59
CA ILE A 776 8.10 9.31 -61.21
C ILE A 776 8.19 8.03 -60.37
N TYR A 777 9.30 7.82 -59.69
CA TYR A 777 9.35 6.87 -58.58
C TYR A 777 8.88 7.61 -57.33
N PHE A 778 7.73 7.21 -56.81
CA PHE A 778 7.14 7.81 -55.63
C PHE A 778 7.51 6.98 -54.40
N ALA A 779 8.31 7.57 -53.52
CA ALA A 779 8.74 6.99 -52.25
C ALA A 779 7.97 7.67 -51.09
N GLY A 780 6.65 7.55 -51.14
CA GLY A 780 5.73 8.03 -50.10
C GLY A 780 4.97 6.87 -49.44
N ARG A 781 3.95 7.22 -48.66
CA ARG A 781 2.99 6.26 -48.07
C ARG A 781 1.62 6.34 -48.73
N VAL A 782 0.73 5.42 -48.38
CA VAL A 782 -0.64 5.37 -48.89
C VAL A 782 -1.41 6.67 -48.69
N GLU A 783 -1.28 7.32 -47.53
CA GLU A 783 -1.97 8.58 -47.23
C GLU A 783 -1.51 9.77 -48.09
N ASP A 784 -0.40 9.63 -48.82
CA ASP A 784 0.11 10.69 -49.69
C ASP A 784 -0.39 10.62 -51.13
N ILE A 785 -1.01 9.50 -51.52
CA ILE A 785 -1.26 9.21 -52.93
C ILE A 785 -2.33 10.13 -53.52
N ASP A 786 -3.46 10.33 -52.84
CA ASP A 786 -4.56 11.15 -53.35
C ASP A 786 -4.19 12.64 -53.46
N PRO A 787 -3.50 13.25 -52.48
CA PRO A 787 -2.93 14.58 -52.66
C PRO A 787 -2.00 14.68 -53.86
N LEU A 788 -1.13 13.68 -54.10
CA LEU A 788 -0.25 13.65 -55.28
C LEU A 788 -1.06 13.60 -56.58
N MET A 789 -2.01 12.66 -56.68
CA MET A 789 -2.85 12.48 -57.87
C MET A 789 -3.66 13.74 -58.16
N THR A 790 -4.20 14.38 -57.12
CA THR A 790 -4.92 15.65 -57.26
C THR A 790 -4.04 16.74 -57.88
N GLN A 791 -2.80 16.91 -57.40
CA GLN A 791 -1.91 17.93 -57.96
C GLN A 791 -1.47 17.59 -59.40
N LEU A 792 -1.15 16.33 -59.70
CA LEU A 792 -0.73 15.91 -61.04
C LEU A 792 -1.85 16.01 -62.08
N GLY A 793 -3.10 15.75 -61.67
CA GLY A 793 -4.27 15.88 -62.54
C GLY A 793 -4.70 17.32 -62.83
N THR A 794 -4.21 18.30 -62.06
CA THR A 794 -4.61 19.71 -62.18
C THR A 794 -3.49 20.62 -62.69
N GLU A 795 -2.23 20.30 -62.44
CA GLU A 795 -1.12 21.19 -62.79
C GLU A 795 -0.83 21.23 -64.30
N PRO A 796 -0.76 22.45 -64.91
CA PRO A 796 -0.43 22.60 -66.32
C PRO A 796 0.90 21.96 -66.67
N GLY A 797 0.91 21.17 -67.74
CA GLY A 797 2.09 20.46 -68.21
C GLY A 797 2.13 18.98 -67.83
N CYS A 798 1.45 18.56 -66.76
CA CYS A 798 1.20 17.15 -66.43
C CYS A 798 -0.25 16.75 -66.74
N ALA A 799 -1.22 17.62 -66.45
CA ALA A 799 -2.64 17.34 -66.65
C ALA A 799 -2.92 16.90 -68.10
N GLY A 800 -3.61 15.76 -68.25
CA GLY A 800 -3.96 15.18 -69.55
C GLY A 800 -2.77 14.65 -70.37
N LYS A 801 -1.61 14.39 -69.74
CA LYS A 801 -0.45 13.81 -70.41
C LYS A 801 -0.07 12.45 -69.82
N PRO A 802 0.42 11.50 -70.65
CA PRO A 802 0.88 10.21 -70.17
C PRO A 802 2.01 10.33 -69.15
N LEU A 803 1.76 9.87 -67.92
CA LEU A 803 2.74 9.84 -66.84
C LEU A 803 2.67 8.48 -66.12
N ALA A 804 3.82 7.85 -65.89
CA ALA A 804 3.89 6.62 -65.10
C ALA A 804 4.42 6.91 -63.69
N ILE A 805 3.77 6.37 -62.68
CA ILE A 805 4.23 6.41 -61.29
C ILE A 805 4.57 5.00 -60.85
N LEU A 806 5.77 4.80 -60.33
CA LEU A 806 6.23 3.53 -59.72
C LEU A 806 6.32 3.74 -58.21
N THR A 807 5.80 2.83 -57.39
CA THR A 807 5.87 2.93 -55.93
C THR A 807 5.99 1.56 -55.25
N GLY A 808 6.47 1.57 -54.00
CA GLY A 808 6.70 0.40 -53.18
C GLY A 808 5.41 -0.27 -52.66
N ASP A 809 5.57 -1.08 -51.63
CA ASP A 809 4.51 -1.96 -51.13
C ASP A 809 3.48 -1.32 -50.22
N ASP A 810 3.75 -0.14 -49.65
CA ASP A 810 2.82 0.51 -48.72
C ASP A 810 1.43 0.76 -49.33
N LEU A 811 1.35 0.86 -50.66
CA LEU A 811 0.08 0.94 -51.41
C LEU A 811 -0.73 -0.37 -51.45
N SER A 812 -0.25 -1.46 -50.85
CA SER A 812 -1.07 -2.67 -50.66
C SER A 812 -2.29 -2.39 -49.77
N LYS A 813 -2.26 -1.33 -48.97
CA LYS A 813 -3.34 -0.85 -48.10
C LYS A 813 -4.39 0.00 -48.83
N ALA A 814 -4.07 0.48 -50.04
CA ALA A 814 -4.95 1.38 -50.77
C ALA A 814 -6.15 0.62 -51.35
N ASP A 815 -7.36 1.12 -51.08
CA ASP A 815 -8.57 0.65 -51.75
C ASP A 815 -8.85 1.43 -53.04
N PHE A 816 -8.32 0.93 -54.16
CA PHE A 816 -8.65 1.47 -55.48
C PHE A 816 -9.94 0.89 -56.06
N ALA A 817 -10.38 -0.30 -55.62
CA ALA A 817 -11.49 -1.03 -56.24
C ALA A 817 -12.85 -0.63 -55.67
N GLY A 818 -12.91 -0.35 -54.37
CA GLY A 818 -14.08 0.19 -53.68
C GLY A 818 -14.18 1.72 -53.74
N GLY A 819 -13.20 2.39 -54.35
CA GLY A 819 -13.21 3.84 -54.59
C GLY A 819 -12.63 4.67 -53.46
N GLY A 820 -12.02 4.06 -52.45
CA GLY A 820 -11.35 4.76 -51.35
C GLY A 820 -10.15 5.62 -51.77
N HIS A 821 -9.48 5.27 -52.87
CA HIS A 821 -8.36 6.02 -53.46
C HIS A 821 -8.52 6.15 -54.98
N SER A 822 -7.96 7.21 -55.58
CA SER A 822 -8.14 7.48 -57.00
C SER A 822 -6.86 7.84 -57.75
N VAL A 823 -6.83 7.53 -59.05
CA VAL A 823 -5.71 7.90 -59.95
C VAL A 823 -6.13 9.06 -60.88
N ALA A 824 -5.19 9.96 -61.16
CA ALA A 824 -5.41 11.09 -62.05
C ALA A 824 -5.58 10.67 -63.53
N PRO A 825 -6.31 11.44 -64.37
CA PRO A 825 -6.42 11.18 -65.80
C PRO A 825 -5.05 11.12 -66.49
N GLU A 826 -4.86 10.18 -67.43
CA GLU A 826 -3.61 9.93 -68.16
C GLU A 826 -2.39 9.54 -67.27
N VAL A 827 -2.59 9.35 -65.97
CA VAL A 827 -1.59 8.79 -65.05
C VAL A 827 -1.82 7.29 -64.90
N THR A 828 -0.74 6.50 -65.03
CA THR A 828 -0.75 5.08 -64.69
C THR A 828 0.12 4.84 -63.47
N LEU A 829 -0.48 4.29 -62.42
CA LEU A 829 0.20 3.95 -61.18
C LEU A 829 0.58 2.47 -61.20
N TYR A 830 1.83 2.17 -60.91
CA TYR A 830 2.36 0.82 -60.75
C TYR A 830 2.91 0.66 -59.34
N HIS A 831 2.49 -0.37 -58.64
CA HIS A 831 2.95 -0.60 -57.28
C HIS A 831 3.23 -2.06 -56.99
N ALA A 832 4.12 -2.29 -56.02
CA ALA A 832 4.31 -3.61 -55.43
C ALA A 832 3.25 -3.89 -54.36
N ALA A 833 2.98 -5.16 -54.09
CA ALA A 833 2.29 -5.61 -52.89
C ALA A 833 3.00 -6.86 -52.35
N LEU A 834 3.06 -6.98 -51.02
CA LEU A 834 3.86 -8.00 -50.33
C LEU A 834 3.29 -9.42 -50.42
N ALA A 835 2.03 -9.60 -50.82
CA ALA A 835 1.37 -10.90 -50.77
C ALA A 835 0.48 -11.18 -52.00
N GLU A 836 0.73 -12.31 -52.67
CA GLU A 836 -0.13 -12.87 -53.73
C GLU A 836 -1.25 -13.73 -53.11
N LEU A 837 -2.25 -13.04 -52.57
CA LEU A 837 -3.36 -13.67 -51.85
C LEU A 837 -4.27 -14.52 -52.74
N LYS A 838 -4.50 -14.10 -54.01
CA LYS A 838 -5.46 -14.77 -54.90
C LYS A 838 -5.03 -16.19 -55.25
N LYS A 839 -3.78 -16.41 -55.65
CA LYS A 839 -3.28 -17.77 -55.90
C LYS A 839 -3.18 -18.58 -54.61
N ALA A 840 -2.69 -17.98 -53.53
CA ALA A 840 -2.50 -18.67 -52.26
C ALA A 840 -3.83 -19.17 -51.67
N ALA A 841 -4.91 -18.41 -51.80
CA ALA A 841 -6.25 -18.73 -51.30
C ALA A 841 -6.77 -20.10 -51.75
N GLY A 842 -6.41 -20.56 -52.95
CA GLY A 842 -6.84 -21.86 -53.48
C GLY A 842 -6.14 -23.06 -52.83
N THR A 843 -5.09 -22.81 -52.04
CA THR A 843 -4.19 -23.84 -51.50
C THR A 843 -4.01 -23.77 -49.98
N THR A 844 -4.79 -22.93 -49.28
CA THR A 844 -4.65 -22.68 -47.84
C THR A 844 -6.02 -22.70 -47.14
N ALA A 845 -6.01 -23.07 -45.86
CA ALA A 845 -7.18 -22.97 -44.98
C ALA A 845 -7.39 -21.56 -44.38
N PHE A 846 -6.46 -20.61 -44.62
CA PHE A 846 -6.47 -19.29 -43.97
C PHE A 846 -7.83 -18.57 -43.97
N TYR A 847 -8.52 -18.52 -45.11
CA TYR A 847 -9.82 -17.84 -45.20
C TYR A 847 -10.96 -18.61 -44.50
N GLN A 848 -10.85 -19.93 -44.43
CA GLN A 848 -11.80 -20.77 -43.69
C GLN A 848 -11.59 -20.57 -42.18
N ASP A 849 -10.33 -20.58 -41.73
CA ASP A 849 -9.95 -20.33 -40.35
C ASP A 849 -10.35 -18.90 -39.92
N ALA A 850 -10.11 -17.91 -40.77
CA ALA A 850 -10.54 -16.53 -40.55
C ALA A 850 -12.05 -16.43 -40.35
N ALA A 851 -12.85 -17.11 -41.19
CA ALA A 851 -14.31 -17.17 -41.06
C ALA A 851 -14.77 -17.98 -39.83
N GLY A 852 -13.90 -18.79 -39.23
CA GLY A 852 -14.19 -19.54 -37.99
C GLY A 852 -13.87 -18.74 -36.72
N HIS A 853 -12.75 -18.01 -36.72
CA HIS A 853 -12.16 -17.47 -35.49
C HIS A 853 -12.17 -15.95 -35.37
N LEU A 854 -12.07 -15.20 -36.48
CA LEU A 854 -11.97 -13.74 -36.42
C LEU A 854 -13.32 -13.10 -36.05
N PRO A 855 -13.33 -12.10 -35.14
CA PRO A 855 -14.55 -11.39 -34.78
C PRO A 855 -15.17 -10.69 -36.00
N GLY A 856 -16.50 -10.66 -36.03
CA GLY A 856 -17.28 -10.00 -37.09
C GLY A 856 -17.26 -10.67 -38.47
N LEU A 857 -16.34 -11.61 -38.74
CA LEU A 857 -16.28 -12.40 -39.97
C LEU A 857 -16.92 -13.79 -39.87
N ARG A 858 -17.44 -14.15 -38.69
CA ARG A 858 -17.88 -15.52 -38.42
C ARG A 858 -19.03 -15.96 -39.33
N GLY A 859 -18.86 -17.08 -40.01
CA GLY A 859 -19.88 -17.64 -40.91
C GLY A 859 -20.04 -16.90 -42.23
N GLN A 860 -19.21 -15.87 -42.50
CA GLN A 860 -19.20 -15.19 -43.79
C GLN A 860 -18.40 -15.98 -44.83
N ARG A 861 -18.76 -15.83 -46.11
CA ARG A 861 -17.98 -16.38 -47.22
C ARG A 861 -16.83 -15.43 -47.56
N LEU A 862 -15.67 -15.68 -46.98
CA LEU A 862 -14.47 -14.87 -47.21
C LEU A 862 -13.75 -15.25 -48.50
N ARG A 863 -13.11 -14.25 -49.12
CA ARG A 863 -12.29 -14.35 -50.32
C ARG A 863 -11.00 -13.54 -50.14
N TYR A 864 -10.06 -13.73 -51.06
CA TYR A 864 -8.79 -12.98 -51.07
C TYR A 864 -8.95 -11.46 -51.23
N ASP A 865 -10.06 -11.04 -51.82
CA ASP A 865 -10.44 -9.65 -52.04
C ASP A 865 -11.45 -9.16 -50.99
N SER A 866 -11.73 -9.95 -49.96
CA SER A 866 -12.52 -9.49 -48.81
C SER A 866 -11.78 -8.34 -48.14
N PRO A 867 -12.40 -7.16 -48.01
CA PRO A 867 -11.68 -5.94 -47.64
C PRO A 867 -10.90 -5.99 -46.33
N ALA A 868 -11.47 -6.60 -45.28
CA ALA A 868 -10.79 -6.82 -43.99
C ALA A 868 -9.48 -7.65 -44.06
N LEU A 869 -9.22 -8.33 -45.19
CA LEU A 869 -8.05 -9.19 -45.41
C LEU A 869 -7.25 -8.80 -46.66
N ALA A 870 -7.76 -7.89 -47.49
CA ALA A 870 -7.24 -7.61 -48.82
C ALA A 870 -5.87 -6.91 -48.80
N SER A 871 -5.53 -6.21 -47.72
CA SER A 871 -4.24 -5.55 -47.50
C SER A 871 -3.06 -6.54 -47.47
N GLY A 872 -3.33 -7.77 -47.04
CA GLY A 872 -2.35 -8.83 -46.78
C GLY A 872 -1.64 -8.74 -45.42
N GLN A 873 -1.85 -7.70 -44.62
CA GLN A 873 -1.16 -7.56 -43.32
C GLN A 873 -1.54 -8.66 -42.34
N THR A 874 -2.84 -8.96 -42.24
CA THR A 874 -3.38 -10.08 -41.43
C THR A 874 -2.75 -11.42 -41.84
N ALA A 875 -2.58 -11.66 -43.15
CA ALA A 875 -1.97 -12.88 -43.67
C ALA A 875 -0.47 -12.99 -43.34
N LEU A 876 0.28 -11.88 -43.49
CA LEU A 876 1.71 -11.83 -43.17
C LEU A 876 1.98 -12.01 -41.67
N ALA A 877 1.19 -11.37 -40.80
CA ALA A 877 1.33 -11.51 -39.34
C ALA A 877 0.96 -12.92 -38.86
N HIS A 878 -0.08 -13.52 -39.45
CA HIS A 878 -0.45 -14.91 -39.23
C HIS A 878 0.71 -15.86 -39.60
N ASP A 879 1.26 -15.72 -40.80
CA ASP A 879 2.34 -16.59 -41.29
C ASP A 879 3.63 -16.42 -40.47
N ALA A 880 3.95 -15.18 -40.05
CA ALA A 880 5.09 -14.90 -39.18
C ALA A 880 4.94 -15.61 -37.83
N THR A 881 3.75 -15.55 -37.24
CA THR A 881 3.42 -16.22 -35.97
C THR A 881 3.53 -17.73 -36.09
N ARG A 882 3.00 -18.31 -37.17
CA ARG A 882 3.09 -19.75 -37.44
C ARG A 882 4.53 -20.21 -37.66
N ALA A 883 5.34 -19.45 -38.39
CA ALA A 883 6.74 -19.76 -38.64
C ALA A 883 7.56 -19.76 -37.34
N LEU A 884 7.36 -18.75 -36.49
CA LEU A 884 8.03 -18.67 -35.19
C LEU A 884 7.59 -19.81 -34.25
N PHE A 885 6.27 -20.08 -34.19
CA PHE A 885 5.74 -21.19 -33.38
C PHE A 885 6.31 -22.53 -33.82
N TRP A 886 6.33 -22.81 -35.14
CA TRP A 886 6.89 -24.06 -35.67
C TRP A 886 8.36 -24.25 -35.27
N ALA A 887 9.18 -23.19 -35.35
CA ALA A 887 10.56 -23.24 -34.90
C ALA A 887 10.70 -23.48 -33.39
N ALA A 888 9.72 -22.99 -32.62
CA ALA A 888 9.63 -23.12 -31.18
C ALA A 888 9.03 -24.46 -30.72
N THR A 889 8.53 -25.31 -31.62
CA THR A 889 7.92 -26.60 -31.28
C THR A 889 8.45 -27.71 -32.16
N ARG A 890 9.41 -28.50 -31.64
CA ARG A 890 9.96 -29.66 -32.35
C ARG A 890 9.62 -30.95 -31.62
N GLY A 891 9.12 -31.94 -32.37
CA GLY A 891 8.72 -33.25 -31.82
C GLY A 891 7.70 -33.13 -30.70
N ASP A 892 6.71 -32.23 -30.87
CA ASP A 892 5.67 -31.92 -29.87
C ASP A 892 6.22 -31.45 -28.51
N ARG A 893 7.40 -30.80 -28.52
CA ARG A 893 8.01 -30.23 -27.32
C ARG A 893 8.36 -28.76 -27.50
N PRO A 894 8.06 -27.92 -26.49
CA PRO A 894 8.48 -26.52 -26.50
C PRO A 894 10.02 -26.44 -26.52
N GLN A 895 10.54 -25.49 -27.29
CA GLN A 895 11.96 -25.23 -27.46
C GLN A 895 12.37 -23.96 -26.71
N SER A 896 13.64 -23.88 -26.30
CA SER A 896 14.20 -22.66 -25.72
C SER A 896 14.33 -21.56 -26.78
N ARG A 897 14.41 -20.28 -26.40
CA ARG A 897 14.64 -19.17 -27.36
C ARG A 897 15.87 -19.36 -28.25
N ALA A 898 16.96 -19.88 -27.69
CA ALA A 898 18.18 -20.15 -28.45
C ALA A 898 17.96 -21.26 -29.49
N SER A 899 17.28 -22.34 -29.08
CA SER A 899 16.88 -23.42 -29.99
C SER A 899 15.91 -22.92 -31.06
N THR A 900 14.92 -22.11 -30.71
CA THR A 900 13.97 -21.49 -31.63
C THR A 900 14.68 -20.65 -32.69
N TRP A 901 15.63 -19.82 -32.29
CA TRP A 901 16.42 -19.01 -33.24
C TRP A 901 17.17 -19.90 -34.24
N VAL A 902 17.86 -20.95 -33.78
CA VAL A 902 18.54 -21.89 -34.68
C VAL A 902 17.53 -22.64 -35.57
N ASN A 903 16.42 -23.10 -34.99
CA ASN A 903 15.39 -23.86 -35.70
C ASN A 903 14.65 -23.03 -36.76
N LEU A 904 14.56 -21.71 -36.64
CA LEU A 904 13.98 -20.85 -37.68
C LEU A 904 14.65 -21.07 -39.03
N ARG A 905 15.96 -21.35 -39.07
CA ARG A 905 16.71 -21.66 -40.30
C ARG A 905 16.39 -23.02 -40.91
N SER A 906 15.50 -23.79 -40.29
CA SER A 906 14.98 -25.06 -40.81
C SER A 906 13.49 -25.01 -41.16
N VAL A 907 12.85 -23.85 -40.96
CA VAL A 907 11.43 -23.67 -41.24
C VAL A 907 11.20 -23.76 -42.73
N LYS A 908 10.33 -24.72 -43.11
CA LYS A 908 9.72 -24.80 -44.42
C LYS A 908 8.29 -25.27 -44.24
N ILE A 909 7.33 -24.35 -44.37
CA ILE A 909 5.91 -24.61 -44.10
C ILE A 909 5.10 -24.27 -45.35
N GLU A 910 4.41 -25.26 -45.89
CA GLU A 910 3.53 -25.13 -47.06
C GLU A 910 2.08 -24.84 -46.63
N GLY A 911 1.28 -24.30 -47.55
CA GLY A 911 -0.15 -24.03 -47.30
C GLY A 911 -0.41 -22.87 -46.33
N MET A 912 0.57 -21.97 -46.15
CA MET A 912 0.41 -20.74 -45.36
C MET A 912 -0.39 -19.70 -46.15
N ALA A 913 -0.82 -18.62 -45.47
CA ALA A 913 -1.72 -17.62 -46.05
C ALA A 913 -1.14 -16.93 -47.30
N THR A 914 0.18 -16.80 -47.35
CA THR A 914 0.93 -16.19 -48.46
C THR A 914 1.59 -17.19 -49.41
N GLY A 915 1.50 -18.50 -49.13
CA GLY A 915 2.14 -19.58 -49.90
C GLY A 915 3.01 -20.48 -49.01
N THR A 916 4.27 -20.68 -49.41
CA THR A 916 5.25 -21.46 -48.65
C THR A 916 6.24 -20.53 -47.95
N ILE A 917 6.33 -20.64 -46.62
CA ILE A 917 7.34 -19.93 -45.83
C ILE A 917 8.57 -20.82 -45.73
N ASP A 918 9.67 -20.40 -46.38
CA ASP A 918 10.93 -21.14 -46.43
C ASP A 918 12.09 -20.25 -45.97
N PHE A 919 12.72 -20.64 -44.87
CA PHE A 919 13.94 -20.04 -44.33
C PHE A 919 15.17 -20.96 -44.46
N THR A 920 15.02 -22.15 -45.04
CA THR A 920 16.11 -23.13 -45.17
C THR A 920 17.25 -22.64 -46.06
N GLY A 921 16.93 -21.83 -47.06
CA GLY A 921 17.89 -21.18 -47.94
C GLY A 921 18.33 -19.79 -47.50
N ALA A 922 17.90 -19.29 -46.34
CA ALA A 922 18.21 -17.93 -45.89
C ALA A 922 19.64 -17.83 -45.34
N PRO A 923 20.50 -16.93 -45.87
CA PRO A 923 21.85 -16.73 -45.35
C PRO A 923 21.85 -16.14 -43.93
N LEU A 924 23.00 -16.20 -43.23
CA LEU A 924 23.12 -15.69 -41.86
C LEU A 924 22.95 -14.16 -41.79
N TYR A 925 23.54 -13.46 -42.75
CA TYR A 925 23.57 -12.02 -42.90
C TYR A 925 23.14 -11.65 -44.32
N GLY A 926 21.88 -11.93 -44.65
CA GLY A 926 21.29 -11.57 -45.91
C GLY A 926 19.83 -11.94 -46.01
N ASP A 927 19.18 -11.40 -47.03
CA ASP A 927 17.77 -11.64 -47.29
C ASP A 927 17.54 -13.06 -47.82
N ARG A 928 16.35 -13.60 -47.59
CA ARG A 928 15.96 -14.90 -48.14
C ARG A 928 15.58 -14.77 -49.61
N THR A 929 15.36 -15.91 -50.28
CA THR A 929 14.75 -15.94 -51.61
C THR A 929 13.31 -16.45 -51.53
N GLY A 930 12.51 -16.18 -52.56
CA GLY A 930 11.12 -16.66 -52.61
C GLY A 930 10.15 -15.85 -51.75
N HIS A 931 10.35 -14.55 -51.64
CA HIS A 931 9.32 -13.65 -51.13
C HIS A 931 8.10 -13.65 -52.05
N SER A 932 6.92 -13.48 -51.46
CA SER A 932 5.74 -13.19 -52.28
C SER A 932 5.83 -11.77 -52.81
N ILE A 933 5.34 -11.56 -54.03
CA ILE A 933 5.16 -10.23 -54.60
C ILE A 933 4.06 -10.23 -55.64
N VAL A 934 3.37 -9.11 -55.72
CA VAL A 934 2.46 -8.78 -56.83
C VAL A 934 2.85 -7.42 -57.37
N LEU A 935 3.02 -7.31 -58.69
CA LEU A 935 3.11 -6.01 -59.35
C LEU A 935 1.75 -5.68 -59.93
N LYS A 936 1.17 -4.56 -59.49
CA LYS A 936 -0.16 -4.10 -59.92
C LYS A 936 -0.02 -2.85 -60.79
N GLU A 937 -0.97 -2.69 -61.69
CA GLU A 937 -1.24 -1.50 -62.48
C GLU A 937 -2.60 -0.95 -62.05
N VAL A 938 -2.68 0.36 -61.83
CA VAL A 938 -3.91 1.09 -61.52
C VAL A 938 -4.04 2.23 -62.52
N ARG A 939 -5.22 2.32 -63.15
CA ARG A 939 -5.58 3.37 -64.10
C ARG A 939 -6.98 3.88 -63.80
N ARG A 940 -7.28 5.08 -64.28
CA ARG A 940 -8.64 5.63 -64.27
C ARG A 940 -9.43 5.09 -65.46
N ASP A 941 -10.62 4.55 -65.22
CA ASP A 941 -11.58 4.16 -66.26
C ASP A 941 -12.38 5.39 -66.75
N GLU A 942 -13.13 5.23 -67.86
CA GLU A 942 -13.91 6.31 -68.49
C GLU A 942 -15.01 6.88 -67.58
N ASP A 943 -15.54 6.05 -66.67
CA ASP A 943 -16.54 6.44 -65.66
C ASP A 943 -15.92 7.20 -64.47
N GLY A 944 -14.59 7.36 -64.46
CA GLY A 944 -13.85 8.06 -63.43
C GLY A 944 -13.42 7.19 -62.24
N SER A 945 -13.81 5.90 -62.20
CA SER A 945 -13.38 4.95 -61.19
C SER A 945 -11.94 4.49 -61.42
N SER A 946 -11.30 3.91 -60.38
CA SER A 946 -9.95 3.35 -60.51
C SER A 946 -10.02 1.84 -60.76
N ARG A 947 -9.39 1.39 -61.85
CA ARG A 947 -9.29 -0.02 -62.21
C ARG A 947 -7.93 -0.57 -61.89
N THR A 948 -7.91 -1.65 -61.11
CA THR A 948 -6.69 -2.38 -60.73
C THR A 948 -6.51 -3.65 -61.56
N ARG A 949 -5.29 -3.87 -62.07
CA ARG A 949 -4.89 -5.06 -62.83
C ARG A 949 -3.58 -5.64 -62.28
N VAL A 950 -3.53 -6.95 -62.07
CA VAL A 950 -2.27 -7.65 -61.74
C VAL A 950 -1.46 -7.86 -63.01
N LEU A 951 -0.21 -7.37 -63.03
CA LEU A 951 0.72 -7.56 -64.15
C LEU A 951 1.42 -8.90 -64.05
N CYS A 952 2.07 -9.15 -62.92
CA CYS A 952 2.80 -10.37 -62.65
C CYS A 952 2.93 -10.58 -61.14
N ARG A 953 3.30 -11.80 -60.74
CA ARG A 953 3.21 -12.25 -59.35
C ARG A 953 4.05 -13.48 -59.07
N ARG A 954 4.40 -13.62 -57.78
CA ARG A 954 4.97 -14.82 -57.16
C ARG A 954 4.29 -15.05 -55.81
N THR A 955 3.89 -16.29 -55.55
CA THR A 955 3.50 -16.72 -54.19
C THR A 955 4.76 -16.94 -53.35
N ALA A 956 4.63 -16.89 -52.02
CA ALA A 956 5.77 -17.18 -51.14
C ALA A 956 6.31 -18.59 -51.44
N GLY A 957 7.63 -18.72 -51.46
CA GLY A 957 8.36 -19.97 -51.77
C GLY A 957 8.75 -20.14 -53.24
N GLU A 958 8.16 -19.37 -54.17
CA GLU A 958 8.57 -19.40 -55.58
C GLU A 958 9.89 -18.63 -55.79
N THR A 959 10.99 -19.33 -56.05
CA THR A 959 12.33 -18.72 -56.23
C THR A 959 12.65 -18.28 -57.66
N LYS A 960 11.81 -18.65 -58.63
CA LYS A 960 12.00 -18.25 -60.04
C LYS A 960 11.82 -16.75 -60.18
N ARG A 961 12.82 -16.06 -60.75
CA ARG A 961 12.77 -14.62 -61.03
C ARG A 961 11.58 -14.26 -61.93
N LEU A 962 10.99 -13.10 -61.70
CA LEU A 962 10.04 -12.50 -62.63
C LEU A 962 10.77 -12.06 -63.90
N THR A 963 10.08 -12.18 -65.03
CA THR A 963 10.60 -11.77 -66.34
C THR A 963 9.78 -10.62 -66.92
N GLN A 964 10.39 -9.84 -67.81
CA GLN A 964 9.69 -8.76 -68.51
C GLN A 964 8.49 -9.27 -69.32
N GLN A 965 8.58 -10.48 -69.87
CA GLN A 965 7.47 -11.10 -70.61
C GLN A 965 6.28 -11.43 -69.71
N GLU A 966 6.53 -11.91 -68.48
CA GLU A 966 5.47 -12.15 -67.50
C GLU A 966 4.85 -10.84 -67.00
N CYS A 967 5.65 -9.78 -66.83
CA CYS A 967 5.21 -8.48 -66.32
C CYS A 967 4.80 -7.49 -67.43
N ARG A 968 4.22 -7.98 -68.53
CA ARG A 968 3.96 -7.17 -69.72
C ARG A 968 2.87 -6.11 -69.47
N ILE A 969 3.17 -4.85 -69.81
CA ILE A 969 2.21 -3.72 -69.64
C ILE A 969 1.23 -3.54 -70.83
N ARG A 970 1.38 -4.34 -71.90
CA ARG A 970 0.59 -4.27 -73.14
C ARG A 970 -0.14 -5.56 -73.47
#